data_AF-A0A2R6IE01-F1
#
_entry.id   AF-A0A2R6IE01-F1
#
_cell.length_a   1.000
_cell.length_b   1.000
_cell.length_c   1.000
_cell.angle_alpha   90.00
_cell.angle_beta   90.00
_cell.angle_gamma   90.00
#
_symmetry.space_group_name_H-M   'P 1'
#
loop_
_entity.id
_entity.type
_entity.pdbx_description
1 polymer ?
#
loop_
_entity_poly.entity_id
_entity_poly.type
_entity_poly.pdbx_seq_one_letter_code
_entity_poly.pdbx_strand_id
1 'polypeptide(L)'
;MSSAIDEDTMRTVAEGRAAMGEMLRAAQKDLQKVAVVFLVGLLGTILYLYYYGWAVLKRDLLSHTEADVFAITPFDVILLQAKIGLIVGAILALPVLIYFARDALRDRGYWPAEKVPRWKLAGLGAIGLVLFVFGIAYGYYVFFPVMFEFLASNAANSGFTPNYSIVKWAEFVLFLTLSFGIAAQLPLIMSALSYSGIVPYETFRDKWRYAVVIIFLFGALFSPPDPFTQVMWAVPLLFLYAFSLFLARTVAAVKRGSADVRLRSELRGDWPLLAGSALTGFAVTYAAITLGVGTYFNDVVRPLLPPVARPPQVPPLLTAVQWLWALPGPRAVLATAAVVAAVAGLLAAAYSVYRSLNAVGGGAAPEEAFAEMEEEEAVDLAGGAMEDGDHEKAQAILDRYDEGSEADAADGTDGESGSASAAAEEGSAAAAGATGAAAGDEAGGGGVFTNTAAGMADAFTEDETTEEEIGGYLYDAQFVLSSLASKSFRLIAVFMIVLAGTFAWLYTGGIGRLKQTFLDRLPTAVLGVDGPLIEPSPLTGGIGALSPEFVVATSQGFDPGLVDIVTLHPVEALVFEIKVATIAGAVATLPLVLYYAWPALADRSAVSGDRGVVFTWSVTTAIALIAGSLFGFLVVAPTVISLVAADAIRHGMVIKYQINGFGWLVFATTVGVGLLGAIPSTMLLFHRGGVVGYSIMRDRWREFTVAVFALAALFSPRGMFTMFLLALPIVAAYGVGLGLLWLYTLGGRRTPRTAGQRAD
;
A
#
# COMPACT_ATOMS: atom_id res chain seq x y z
N MET A 1 -17.81 56.92 -30.34
CA MET A 1 -18.28 55.64 -30.91
C MET A 1 -18.14 54.60 -29.81
N SER A 2 -19.24 54.21 -29.16
CA SER A 2 -19.23 53.16 -28.12
C SER A 2 -20.15 52.03 -28.56
N SER A 3 -19.54 51.00 -29.14
CA SER A 3 -19.89 49.58 -28.99
C SER A 3 -21.38 49.28 -28.77
N ALA A 4 -22.16 49.31 -29.85
CA ALA A 4 -23.32 48.44 -29.93
C ALA A 4 -22.76 47.01 -30.01
N ILE A 5 -22.86 46.26 -28.91
CA ILE A 5 -22.73 44.81 -28.99
C ILE A 5 -23.86 44.37 -29.93
N ASP A 6 -23.52 43.72 -31.04
CA ASP A 6 -24.51 43.26 -32.01
C ASP A 6 -25.59 42.45 -31.29
N GLU A 7 -26.85 42.69 -31.62
CA GLU A 7 -28.02 42.01 -31.03
C GLU A 7 -27.86 40.47 -31.10
N ASP A 8 -27.22 39.99 -32.18
CA ASP A 8 -26.88 38.59 -32.38
C ASP A 8 -25.87 38.04 -31.36
N THR A 9 -24.93 38.88 -30.89
CA THR A 9 -23.97 38.50 -29.84
C THR A 9 -24.65 38.43 -28.47
N MET A 10 -25.59 39.34 -28.18
CA MET A 10 -26.37 39.28 -26.93
C MET A 10 -27.29 38.06 -26.91
N ARG A 11 -27.90 37.73 -28.05
CA ARG A 11 -28.79 36.59 -28.20
C ARG A 11 -28.06 35.25 -28.05
N THR A 12 -26.91 35.08 -28.71
CA THR A 12 -26.09 33.87 -28.59
C THR A 12 -25.55 33.66 -27.17
N VAL A 13 -25.17 34.73 -26.47
CA VAL A 13 -24.76 34.67 -25.05
C VAL A 13 -25.93 34.32 -24.13
N ALA A 14 -27.12 34.86 -24.38
CA ALA A 14 -28.33 34.53 -23.61
C ALA A 14 -28.77 33.08 -23.84
N GLU A 15 -28.75 32.61 -25.08
CA GLU A 15 -29.04 31.22 -25.46
C GLU A 15 -28.01 30.25 -24.85
N GLY A 16 -26.73 30.59 -24.89
CA GLY A 16 -25.66 29.83 -24.23
C GLY A 16 -25.81 29.77 -22.71
N ARG A 17 -26.19 30.88 -22.05
CA ARG A 17 -26.51 30.91 -20.62
C ARG A 17 -27.75 30.10 -20.26
N ALA A 18 -28.79 30.13 -21.10
CA ALA A 18 -30.01 29.36 -20.90
C ALA A 18 -29.72 27.86 -21.02
N ALA A 19 -28.99 27.44 -22.06
CA ALA A 19 -28.56 26.05 -22.26
C ALA A 19 -27.67 25.55 -21.11
N MET A 20 -26.68 26.35 -20.68
CA MET A 20 -25.86 26.04 -19.50
C MET A 20 -26.70 25.97 -18.22
N GLY A 21 -27.67 26.87 -18.06
CA GLY A 21 -28.58 26.87 -16.92
C GLY A 21 -29.49 25.64 -16.86
N GLU A 22 -29.99 25.18 -18.01
CA GLU A 22 -30.77 23.95 -18.12
C GLU A 22 -29.92 22.70 -17.86
N MET A 23 -28.71 22.62 -18.41
CA MET A 23 -27.75 21.55 -18.11
C MET A 23 -27.41 21.49 -16.62
N LEU A 24 -27.10 22.63 -16.00
CA LEU A 24 -26.78 22.70 -14.58
C LEU A 24 -27.98 22.33 -13.70
N ARG A 25 -29.20 22.76 -14.05
CA ARG A 25 -30.41 22.38 -13.32
C ARG A 25 -30.74 20.89 -13.46
N ALA A 26 -30.55 20.32 -14.65
CA ALA A 26 -30.71 18.89 -14.88
C ALA A 26 -29.69 18.09 -14.05
N ALA A 27 -28.41 18.48 -14.10
CA ALA A 27 -27.34 17.88 -13.31
C ALA A 27 -27.59 18.01 -11.80
N GLN A 28 -28.02 19.19 -11.33
CA GLN A 28 -28.34 19.43 -9.93
C GLN A 28 -29.51 18.56 -9.45
N LYS A 29 -30.58 18.41 -10.25
CA LYS A 29 -31.75 17.59 -9.92
C LYS A 29 -31.38 16.12 -9.74
N ASP A 30 -30.53 15.59 -10.59
CA ASP A 30 -30.10 14.20 -10.49
C ASP A 30 -29.07 14.01 -9.36
N LEU A 31 -28.16 14.96 -9.17
CA LEU A 31 -27.23 14.98 -8.03
C LEU A 31 -27.96 15.07 -6.68
N GLN A 32 -29.09 15.79 -6.60
CA GLN A 32 -29.93 15.84 -5.40
C GLN A 32 -30.46 14.45 -5.01
N LYS A 33 -30.90 13.63 -5.97
CA LYS A 33 -31.36 12.26 -5.69
C LYS A 33 -30.23 11.39 -5.18
N VAL A 34 -29.05 11.51 -5.79
CA VAL A 34 -27.82 10.84 -5.33
C VAL A 34 -27.47 11.29 -3.91
N ALA A 35 -27.53 12.59 -3.63
CA ALA A 35 -27.27 13.17 -2.32
C ALA A 35 -28.29 12.68 -1.26
N VAL A 36 -29.56 12.51 -1.61
CA VAL A 36 -30.56 11.93 -0.70
C VAL A 36 -30.21 10.49 -0.34
N VAL A 37 -29.85 9.65 -1.32
CA VAL A 37 -29.44 8.26 -1.05
C VAL A 37 -28.16 8.22 -0.22
N PHE A 38 -27.19 9.09 -0.53
CA PHE A 38 -25.97 9.28 0.25
C PHE A 38 -26.29 9.65 1.72
N LEU A 39 -27.16 10.63 1.95
CA LEU A 39 -27.56 11.09 3.29
C LEU A 39 -28.33 10.02 4.05
N VAL A 40 -29.24 9.30 3.39
CA VAL A 40 -29.97 8.17 4.00
C VAL A 40 -28.99 7.06 4.41
N GLY A 41 -28.01 6.75 3.55
CA GLY A 41 -26.94 5.81 3.89
C GLY A 41 -26.11 6.30 5.07
N LEU A 42 -25.62 7.54 5.02
CA LEU A 42 -24.79 8.14 6.07
C LEU A 42 -25.51 8.19 7.42
N LEU A 43 -26.72 8.74 7.46
CA LEU A 43 -27.50 8.85 8.70
C LEU A 43 -27.98 7.48 9.17
N GLY A 44 -28.42 6.63 8.25
CA GLY A 44 -28.85 5.26 8.56
C GLY A 44 -27.72 4.44 9.20
N THR A 45 -26.50 4.54 8.69
CA THR A 45 -25.32 3.90 9.27
C THR A 45 -24.95 4.47 10.63
N ILE A 46 -24.99 5.80 10.82
CA ILE A 46 -24.75 6.42 12.12
C ILE A 46 -25.76 5.92 13.16
N LEU A 47 -27.05 5.92 12.82
CA LEU A 47 -28.12 5.42 13.70
C LEU A 47 -27.95 3.94 14.01
N TYR A 48 -27.63 3.12 12.99
CA TYR A 48 -27.36 1.70 13.18
C TYR A 48 -26.19 1.47 14.14
N LEU A 49 -25.07 2.16 13.94
CA LEU A 49 -23.89 2.05 14.81
C LEU A 49 -24.21 2.50 16.24
N TYR A 50 -24.97 3.60 16.38
CA TYR A 50 -25.38 4.15 17.67
C TYR A 50 -26.25 3.18 18.47
N TYR A 51 -27.26 2.57 17.86
CA TYR A 51 -28.20 1.68 18.57
C TYR A 51 -27.74 0.22 18.68
N TYR A 52 -27.03 -0.31 17.67
CA TYR A 52 -26.74 -1.75 17.58
C TYR A 52 -25.27 -2.05 17.27
N GLY A 53 -24.67 -1.34 16.31
CA GLY A 53 -23.36 -1.72 15.76
C GLY A 53 -22.24 -1.73 16.80
N TRP A 54 -22.20 -0.78 17.74
CA TRP A 54 -21.19 -0.78 18.80
C TRP A 54 -21.28 -1.98 19.74
N ALA A 55 -22.48 -2.48 20.02
CA ALA A 55 -22.64 -3.65 20.87
C ALA A 55 -22.06 -4.91 20.20
N VAL A 56 -22.28 -5.06 18.88
CA VAL A 56 -21.73 -6.16 18.09
C VAL A 56 -20.20 -6.05 18.00
N LEU A 57 -19.70 -4.89 17.58
CA LEU A 57 -18.27 -4.62 17.45
C LEU A 57 -17.51 -4.85 18.77
N LYS A 58 -18.07 -4.39 19.90
CA LYS A 58 -17.48 -4.62 21.23
C LYS A 58 -17.50 -6.09 21.61
N ARG A 59 -18.62 -6.80 21.37
CA ARG A 59 -18.72 -8.24 21.67
C ARG A 59 -17.69 -9.04 20.88
N ASP A 60 -17.54 -8.74 19.60
CA ASP A 60 -16.64 -9.46 18.71
C ASP A 60 -15.17 -9.12 19.01
N LEU A 61 -14.86 -7.90 19.43
CA LEU A 61 -13.53 -7.58 19.96
C LEU A 61 -13.21 -8.40 21.23
N LEU A 62 -14.14 -8.43 22.19
CA LEU A 62 -13.97 -9.14 23.46
C LEU A 62 -13.98 -10.68 23.30
N SER A 63 -14.59 -11.22 22.24
CA SER A 63 -14.57 -12.67 22.02
C SER A 63 -13.20 -13.19 21.57
N HIS A 64 -12.33 -12.30 21.06
CA HIS A 64 -11.00 -12.67 20.59
C HIS A 64 -9.89 -12.26 21.56
N THR A 65 -10.20 -11.62 22.69
CA THR A 65 -9.20 -11.20 23.68
C THR A 65 -9.83 -11.02 25.06
N GLU A 66 -9.15 -11.47 26.12
CA GLU A 66 -9.51 -11.16 27.52
C GLU A 66 -9.21 -9.70 27.92
N ALA A 67 -8.92 -8.83 26.96
CA ALA A 67 -8.34 -7.51 27.19
C ALA A 67 -9.39 -6.41 27.34
N ASP A 68 -8.98 -5.37 28.05
CA ASP A 68 -9.77 -4.16 28.24
C ASP A 68 -9.84 -3.32 26.96
N VAL A 69 -11.04 -2.87 26.63
CA VAL A 69 -11.33 -2.03 25.46
C VAL A 69 -11.35 -0.57 25.87
N PHE A 70 -10.49 0.24 25.24
CA PHE A 70 -10.37 1.67 25.57
C PHE A 70 -10.73 2.59 24.38
N ALA A 71 -11.39 3.71 24.69
CA ALA A 71 -11.48 4.87 23.80
C ALA A 71 -10.48 5.93 24.29
N ILE A 72 -9.58 6.39 23.40
CA ILE A 72 -8.54 7.35 23.77
C ILE A 72 -9.14 8.72 24.02
N THR A 73 -9.99 9.19 23.08
CA THR A 73 -10.74 10.42 23.26
C THR A 73 -12.25 10.17 23.13
N PRO A 74 -13.09 10.95 23.85
CA PRO A 74 -14.55 10.84 23.72
C PRO A 74 -15.07 11.18 22.32
N PHE A 75 -14.37 12.06 21.59
CA PHE A 75 -14.79 12.52 20.27
C PHE A 75 -14.50 11.51 19.15
N ASP A 76 -13.48 10.66 19.30
CA ASP A 76 -13.05 9.71 18.26
C ASP A 76 -14.17 8.74 17.86
N VAL A 77 -15.03 8.33 18.80
CA VAL A 77 -16.14 7.41 18.53
C VAL A 77 -17.17 8.03 17.59
N ILE A 78 -17.53 9.30 17.81
CA ILE A 78 -18.48 10.04 16.98
C ILE A 78 -17.87 10.30 15.59
N LEU A 79 -16.60 10.73 15.56
CA LEU A 79 -15.89 10.98 14.32
C LEU A 79 -15.81 9.69 13.47
N LEU A 80 -15.58 8.55 14.11
CA LEU A 80 -15.55 7.26 13.43
C LEU A 80 -16.92 6.87 12.87
N GLN A 81 -18.01 7.06 13.61
CA GLN A 81 -19.36 6.82 13.08
C GLN A 81 -19.61 7.66 11.82
N ALA A 82 -19.19 8.93 11.82
CA ALA A 82 -19.30 9.80 10.66
C ALA A 82 -18.42 9.31 9.49
N LYS A 83 -17.17 8.88 9.74
CA LYS A 83 -16.30 8.29 8.70
C LYS A 83 -16.91 7.03 8.08
N ILE A 84 -17.40 6.09 8.90
CA ILE A 84 -18.05 4.86 8.43
C ILE A 84 -19.31 5.21 7.63
N GLY A 85 -20.15 6.10 8.17
CA GLY A 85 -21.36 6.58 7.50
C GLY A 85 -21.07 7.25 6.15
N LEU A 86 -20.00 8.03 6.06
CA LEU A 86 -19.57 8.66 4.80
C LEU A 86 -19.18 7.62 3.75
N ILE A 87 -18.40 6.61 4.14
CA ILE A 87 -17.98 5.53 3.24
C ILE A 87 -19.18 4.71 2.78
N VAL A 88 -20.03 4.25 3.71
CA VAL A 88 -21.22 3.45 3.38
C VAL A 88 -22.22 4.27 2.55
N GLY A 89 -22.45 5.53 2.92
CA GLY A 89 -23.29 6.45 2.16
C GLY A 89 -22.78 6.63 0.72
N ALA A 90 -21.47 6.78 0.52
CA ALA A 90 -20.87 6.90 -0.80
C ALA A 90 -21.05 5.63 -1.64
N ILE A 91 -20.86 4.45 -1.03
CA ILE A 91 -21.06 3.16 -1.69
C ILE A 91 -22.52 2.96 -2.11
N LEU A 92 -23.48 3.28 -1.23
CA LEU A 92 -24.91 3.20 -1.55
C LEU A 92 -25.33 4.21 -2.61
N ALA A 93 -24.70 5.39 -2.65
CA ALA A 93 -24.95 6.41 -3.65
C ALA A 93 -24.34 6.06 -5.02
N LEU A 94 -23.27 5.25 -5.07
CA LEU A 94 -22.52 4.98 -6.30
C LEU A 94 -23.36 4.33 -7.42
N PRO A 95 -24.19 3.28 -7.19
CA PRO A 95 -25.05 2.73 -8.23
C PRO A 95 -26.06 3.74 -8.78
N VAL A 96 -26.60 4.60 -7.90
CA VAL A 96 -27.57 5.64 -8.24
C VAL A 96 -26.89 6.75 -9.05
N LEU A 97 -25.66 7.12 -8.67
CA LEU A 97 -24.83 8.06 -9.42
C LEU A 97 -24.55 7.54 -10.83
N ILE A 98 -24.13 6.28 -10.98
CA ILE A 98 -23.89 5.66 -12.28
C ILE A 98 -25.17 5.65 -13.13
N TYR A 99 -26.31 5.32 -12.53
CA TYR A 99 -27.60 5.27 -13.23
C TYR A 99 -28.03 6.63 -13.81
N PHE A 100 -27.80 7.73 -13.09
CA PHE A 100 -28.12 9.07 -13.57
C PHE A 100 -27.03 9.64 -14.48
N ALA A 101 -25.76 9.29 -14.25
CA ALA A 101 -24.64 9.71 -15.11
C ALA A 101 -24.65 9.03 -16.49
N ARG A 102 -25.40 7.94 -16.67
CA ARG A 102 -25.42 7.13 -17.91
C ARG A 102 -25.68 7.96 -19.17
N ASP A 103 -26.58 8.94 -19.11
CA ASP A 103 -27.02 9.67 -20.31
C ASP A 103 -25.88 10.61 -20.75
N ALA A 104 -25.20 11.26 -19.79
CA ALA A 104 -24.00 12.04 -20.05
C ALA A 104 -22.78 11.19 -20.49
N LEU A 105 -22.65 9.96 -19.97
CA LEU A 105 -21.62 9.00 -20.40
C LEU A 105 -21.86 8.56 -21.85
N ARG A 106 -23.12 8.41 -22.25
CA ARG A 106 -23.53 8.05 -23.61
C ARG A 106 -23.24 9.17 -24.61
N ASP A 107 -23.51 10.41 -24.25
CA ASP A 107 -23.20 11.57 -25.09
C ASP A 107 -21.69 11.71 -25.36
N ARG A 108 -20.85 11.22 -24.43
CA ARG A 108 -19.38 11.22 -24.55
C ARG A 108 -18.80 9.96 -25.20
N GLY A 109 -19.64 9.01 -25.61
CA GLY A 109 -19.19 7.74 -26.20
C GLY A 109 -18.58 6.73 -25.22
N TYR A 110 -18.67 6.97 -23.90
CA TYR A 110 -18.16 6.05 -22.86
C TYR A 110 -19.22 5.05 -22.37
N TRP A 111 -20.41 5.03 -22.96
CA TRP A 111 -21.48 4.10 -22.64
C TRP A 111 -21.75 3.17 -23.84
N PRO A 112 -22.02 1.87 -23.63
CA PRO A 112 -22.32 0.95 -24.73
C PRO A 112 -23.44 1.47 -25.64
N ALA A 113 -23.21 1.41 -26.97
CA ALA A 113 -24.14 1.92 -27.97
C ALA A 113 -25.48 1.13 -28.01
N GLU A 114 -25.43 -0.14 -27.63
CA GLU A 114 -26.58 -1.03 -27.60
C GLU A 114 -27.52 -0.76 -26.40
N LYS A 115 -28.83 -0.77 -26.65
CA LYS A 115 -29.86 -0.58 -25.62
C LYS A 115 -29.95 -1.83 -24.73
N VAL A 116 -29.19 -1.85 -23.63
CA VAL A 116 -29.29 -2.92 -22.63
C VAL A 116 -30.64 -2.82 -21.89
N PRO A 117 -31.48 -3.88 -21.87
CA PRO A 117 -32.73 -3.87 -21.12
C PRO A 117 -32.51 -3.57 -19.63
N ARG A 118 -33.36 -2.73 -19.04
CA ARG A 118 -33.26 -2.31 -17.62
C ARG A 118 -33.23 -3.48 -16.64
N TRP A 119 -33.92 -4.59 -16.98
CA TRP A 119 -33.92 -5.79 -16.15
C TRP A 119 -32.56 -6.52 -16.15
N LYS A 120 -31.80 -6.48 -17.26
CA LYS A 120 -30.44 -7.05 -17.33
C LYS A 120 -29.47 -6.22 -16.49
N LEU A 121 -29.58 -4.89 -16.56
CA LEU A 121 -28.84 -3.97 -15.69
C LEU A 121 -29.18 -4.18 -14.20
N ALA A 122 -30.46 -4.35 -13.87
CA ALA A 122 -30.89 -4.66 -12.50
C ALA A 122 -30.36 -6.03 -12.04
N GLY A 123 -30.36 -7.03 -12.90
CA GLY A 123 -29.77 -8.34 -12.62
C GLY A 123 -28.26 -8.27 -12.38
N LEU A 124 -27.53 -7.52 -13.21
CA LEU A 124 -26.09 -7.28 -13.03
C LEU A 124 -25.80 -6.55 -11.71
N GLY A 125 -26.61 -5.53 -11.39
CA GLY A 125 -26.52 -4.81 -10.12
C GLY A 125 -26.82 -5.70 -8.91
N ALA A 126 -27.81 -6.58 -9.01
CA ALA A 126 -28.13 -7.55 -7.95
C ALA A 126 -26.99 -8.56 -7.74
N ILE A 127 -26.40 -9.07 -8.82
CA ILE A 127 -25.21 -9.94 -8.75
C ILE A 127 -24.05 -9.17 -8.11
N GLY A 128 -23.79 -7.94 -8.54
CA GLY A 128 -22.75 -7.08 -7.94
C GLY A 128 -22.95 -6.87 -6.45
N LEU A 129 -24.18 -6.59 -6.01
CA LEU A 129 -24.53 -6.45 -4.59
C LEU A 129 -24.28 -7.75 -3.81
N VAL A 130 -24.71 -8.90 -4.35
CA VAL A 130 -24.47 -10.20 -3.71
C VAL A 130 -22.98 -10.48 -3.60
N LEU A 131 -22.19 -10.25 -4.65
CA LEU A 131 -20.74 -10.41 -4.63
C LEU A 131 -20.08 -9.46 -3.63
N PHE A 132 -20.55 -8.22 -3.52
CA PHE A 132 -20.02 -7.22 -2.58
C PHE A 132 -20.25 -7.65 -1.14
N VAL A 133 -21.49 -8.06 -0.81
CA VAL A 133 -21.86 -8.57 0.51
C VAL A 133 -21.08 -9.85 0.83
N PHE A 134 -20.91 -10.75 -0.14
CA PHE A 134 -20.11 -11.95 0.02
C PHE A 134 -18.64 -11.62 0.31
N GLY A 135 -18.04 -10.66 -0.40
CA GLY A 135 -16.69 -10.19 -0.15
C GLY A 135 -16.52 -9.60 1.26
N ILE A 136 -17.46 -8.77 1.71
CA ILE A 136 -17.50 -8.25 3.09
C ILE A 136 -17.60 -9.39 4.10
N ALA A 137 -18.50 -10.35 3.87
CA ALA A 137 -18.71 -11.48 4.76
C ALA A 137 -17.45 -12.37 4.86
N TYR A 138 -16.79 -12.64 3.72
CA TYR A 138 -15.50 -13.34 3.70
C TYR A 138 -14.43 -12.57 4.49
N GLY A 139 -14.32 -11.26 4.26
CA GLY A 139 -13.40 -10.38 4.98
C GLY A 139 -13.60 -10.44 6.50
N TYR A 140 -14.86 -10.38 6.96
CA TYR A 140 -15.20 -10.30 8.39
C TYR A 140 -15.15 -11.65 9.10
N TYR A 141 -15.73 -12.70 8.52
CA TYR A 141 -15.94 -13.98 9.21
C TYR A 141 -14.83 -15.00 8.96
N VAL A 142 -14.06 -14.86 7.88
CA VAL A 142 -13.02 -15.84 7.52
C VAL A 142 -11.65 -15.21 7.62
N PHE A 143 -11.42 -14.11 6.90
CA PHE A 143 -10.09 -13.53 6.79
C PHE A 143 -9.66 -12.80 8.06
N PHE A 144 -10.54 -11.96 8.62
CA PHE A 144 -10.22 -11.17 9.81
C PHE A 144 -9.80 -12.02 11.02
N PRO A 145 -10.49 -13.11 11.41
CA PRO A 145 -10.08 -13.93 12.55
C PRO A 145 -8.67 -14.53 12.38
N VAL A 146 -8.36 -15.06 11.19
CA VAL A 146 -7.03 -15.63 10.87
C VAL A 146 -5.95 -14.59 11.06
N MET A 147 -6.17 -13.40 10.49
CA MET A 147 -5.20 -12.32 10.55
C MET A 147 -5.11 -11.69 11.95
N PHE A 148 -6.22 -11.55 12.65
CA PHE A 148 -6.24 -11.01 14.01
C PHE A 148 -5.50 -11.93 14.97
N GLU A 149 -5.72 -13.25 14.89
CA GLU A 149 -5.00 -14.24 15.70
C GLU A 149 -3.49 -14.20 15.43
N PHE A 150 -3.07 -14.04 14.16
CA PHE A 150 -1.68 -13.80 13.81
C PHE A 150 -1.10 -12.57 14.54
N LEU A 151 -1.79 -11.44 14.42
CA LEU A 151 -1.34 -10.16 14.95
C LEU A 151 -1.32 -10.15 16.48
N ALA A 152 -2.36 -10.70 17.12
CA ALA A 152 -2.48 -10.83 18.56
C ALA A 152 -1.41 -11.77 19.13
N SER A 153 -1.19 -12.92 18.48
CA SER A 153 -0.14 -13.87 18.91
C SER A 153 1.27 -13.28 18.75
N ASN A 154 1.54 -12.51 17.70
CA ASN A 154 2.82 -11.79 17.56
C ASN A 154 3.03 -10.78 18.70
N ALA A 155 2.01 -9.98 19.02
CA ALA A 155 2.07 -9.01 20.10
C ALA A 155 2.32 -9.70 21.46
N ALA A 156 1.61 -10.79 21.74
CA ALA A 156 1.76 -11.57 22.96
C ALA A 156 3.15 -12.22 23.08
N ASN A 157 3.65 -12.84 22.00
CA ASN A 157 5.01 -13.43 21.96
C ASN A 157 6.11 -12.39 22.15
N SER A 158 5.84 -11.14 21.77
CA SER A 158 6.72 -9.99 21.96
C SER A 158 6.65 -9.40 23.38
N GLY A 159 5.81 -9.96 24.25
CA GLY A 159 5.64 -9.51 25.63
C GLY A 159 4.79 -8.24 25.75
N PHE A 160 3.96 -7.91 24.75
CA PHE A 160 3.01 -6.80 24.81
C PHE A 160 1.62 -7.26 25.21
N THR A 161 0.93 -6.44 26.00
CA THR A 161 -0.44 -6.71 26.41
C THR A 161 -1.39 -6.18 25.33
N PRO A 162 -2.27 -7.02 24.75
CA PRO A 162 -3.15 -6.64 23.65
C PRO A 162 -4.36 -5.80 24.11
N ASN A 163 -4.17 -4.55 24.52
CA ASN A 163 -5.27 -3.65 24.88
C ASN A 163 -5.71 -2.79 23.69
N TYR A 164 -6.66 -3.29 22.90
CA TYR A 164 -7.08 -2.65 21.66
C TYR A 164 -7.98 -1.43 21.86
N SER A 165 -7.78 -0.40 21.04
CA SER A 165 -8.72 0.70 20.95
C SER A 165 -9.89 0.33 20.04
N ILE A 166 -11.12 0.51 20.53
CA ILE A 166 -12.34 0.19 19.76
C ILE A 166 -12.41 0.95 18.43
N VAL A 167 -11.92 2.19 18.41
CA VAL A 167 -11.94 3.05 17.23
C VAL A 167 -10.97 2.51 16.17
N LYS A 168 -9.71 2.32 16.56
CA LYS A 168 -8.66 1.80 15.67
C LYS A 168 -9.01 0.40 15.15
N TRP A 169 -9.57 -0.43 16.02
CA TRP A 169 -10.03 -1.76 15.67
C TRP A 169 -11.17 -1.72 14.65
N ALA A 170 -12.19 -0.89 14.87
CA ALA A 170 -13.32 -0.77 13.95
C ALA A 170 -12.90 -0.16 12.60
N GLU A 171 -11.99 0.83 12.58
CA GLU A 171 -11.40 1.34 11.33
C GLU A 171 -10.68 0.24 10.56
N PHE A 172 -9.88 -0.58 11.24
CA PHE A 172 -9.16 -1.69 10.64
C PHE A 172 -10.10 -2.73 10.03
N VAL A 173 -11.12 -3.17 10.78
CA VAL A 173 -12.14 -4.11 10.30
C VAL A 173 -12.91 -3.55 9.12
N LEU A 174 -13.28 -2.26 9.16
CA LEU A 174 -13.97 -1.58 8.07
C LEU A 174 -13.14 -1.59 6.78
N PHE A 175 -11.89 -1.12 6.83
CA PHE A 175 -11.04 -1.05 5.64
C PHE A 175 -10.78 -2.44 5.07
N LEU A 176 -10.53 -3.42 5.93
CA LEU A 176 -10.32 -4.80 5.51
C LEU A 176 -11.53 -5.37 4.78
N THR A 177 -12.70 -5.31 5.41
CA THR A 177 -13.94 -5.88 4.84
C THR A 177 -14.35 -5.18 3.57
N LEU A 178 -14.18 -3.86 3.52
CA LEU A 178 -14.43 -3.06 2.32
C LEU A 178 -13.50 -3.47 1.17
N SER A 179 -12.21 -3.64 1.45
CA SER A 179 -11.24 -4.06 0.43
C SER A 179 -11.59 -5.40 -0.19
N PHE A 180 -12.03 -6.39 0.61
CA PHE A 180 -12.52 -7.66 0.08
C PHE A 180 -13.87 -7.53 -0.66
N GLY A 181 -14.77 -6.65 -0.20
CA GLY A 181 -16.00 -6.32 -0.92
C GLY A 181 -15.73 -5.76 -2.33
N ILE A 182 -14.76 -4.85 -2.45
CA ILE A 182 -14.32 -4.28 -3.72
C ILE A 182 -13.60 -5.34 -4.57
N ALA A 183 -12.69 -6.11 -3.99
CA ALA A 183 -11.98 -7.17 -4.71
C ALA A 183 -12.94 -8.25 -5.25
N ALA A 184 -14.01 -8.56 -4.53
CA ALA A 184 -15.05 -9.49 -4.98
C ALA A 184 -15.82 -9.00 -6.20
N GLN A 185 -15.69 -7.73 -6.62
CA GLN A 185 -16.26 -7.23 -7.87
C GLN A 185 -15.42 -7.61 -9.11
N LEU A 186 -14.16 -8.02 -8.94
CA LEU A 186 -13.26 -8.37 -10.06
C LEU A 186 -13.88 -9.35 -11.06
N PRO A 187 -14.54 -10.45 -10.64
CA PRO A 187 -15.10 -11.42 -11.59
C PRO A 187 -16.20 -10.81 -12.45
N LEU A 188 -17.04 -9.96 -11.86
CA LEU A 188 -18.13 -9.29 -12.55
C LEU A 188 -17.62 -8.22 -13.52
N ILE A 189 -16.67 -7.40 -13.07
CA ILE A 189 -16.13 -6.29 -13.88
C ILE A 189 -15.35 -6.84 -15.08
N MET A 190 -14.44 -7.80 -14.85
CA MET A 190 -13.63 -8.37 -15.94
C MET A 190 -14.48 -9.10 -16.97
N SER A 191 -15.46 -9.88 -16.53
CA SER A 191 -16.38 -10.58 -17.44
C SER A 191 -17.29 -9.61 -18.20
N ALA A 192 -17.80 -8.55 -17.55
CA ALA A 192 -18.62 -7.53 -18.21
C ALA A 192 -17.81 -6.72 -19.24
N LEU A 193 -16.57 -6.35 -18.92
CA LEU A 193 -15.68 -5.65 -19.86
C LEU A 193 -15.32 -6.53 -21.06
N SER A 194 -15.01 -7.81 -20.84
CA SER A 194 -14.77 -8.79 -21.90
C SER A 194 -16.01 -9.00 -22.77
N TYR A 195 -17.19 -9.15 -22.16
CA TYR A 195 -18.46 -9.28 -22.88
C TYR A 195 -18.78 -8.05 -23.74
N SER A 196 -18.59 -6.84 -23.21
CA SER A 196 -18.83 -5.60 -23.94
C SER A 196 -17.83 -5.34 -25.06
N GLY A 197 -16.68 -6.05 -25.07
CA GLY A 197 -15.60 -5.81 -26.02
C GLY A 197 -14.74 -4.58 -25.70
N ILE A 198 -14.97 -3.90 -24.57
CA ILE A 198 -14.16 -2.74 -24.13
C ILE A 198 -12.73 -3.19 -23.79
N VAL A 199 -12.58 -4.36 -23.16
CA VAL A 199 -11.26 -4.94 -22.86
C VAL A 199 -11.29 -6.43 -23.23
N PRO A 200 -10.48 -6.88 -24.21
CA PRO A 200 -10.45 -8.29 -24.60
C PRO A 200 -9.79 -9.16 -23.51
N TYR A 201 -10.19 -10.43 -23.44
CA TYR A 201 -9.65 -11.42 -22.50
C TYR A 201 -8.12 -11.52 -22.57
N GLU A 202 -7.59 -11.47 -23.79
CA GLU A 202 -6.18 -11.56 -24.12
C GLU A 202 -5.39 -10.44 -23.43
N THR A 203 -5.96 -9.24 -23.32
CA THR A 203 -5.33 -8.13 -22.59
C THR A 203 -5.18 -8.44 -21.10
N PHE A 204 -6.20 -9.02 -20.46
CA PHE A 204 -6.10 -9.42 -19.05
C PHE A 204 -5.11 -10.57 -18.87
N ARG A 205 -5.11 -11.55 -19.79
CA ARG A 205 -4.16 -12.66 -19.77
C ARG A 205 -2.74 -12.13 -19.89
N ASP A 206 -2.44 -11.31 -20.88
CA ASP A 206 -1.07 -10.88 -21.18
C ASP A 206 -0.53 -9.93 -20.10
N LYS A 207 -1.41 -9.15 -19.45
CA LYS A 207 -1.07 -8.24 -18.35
C LYS A 207 -1.15 -8.87 -16.96
N TRP A 208 -1.25 -10.20 -16.83
CA TRP A 208 -1.36 -10.89 -15.53
C TRP A 208 -0.24 -10.53 -14.54
N ARG A 209 0.98 -10.30 -15.03
CA ARG A 209 2.14 -9.90 -14.22
C ARG A 209 1.92 -8.55 -13.54
N TYR A 210 1.30 -7.60 -14.24
CA TYR A 210 0.96 -6.30 -13.67
C TYR A 210 -0.14 -6.43 -12.62
N ALA A 211 -1.14 -7.29 -12.86
CA ALA A 211 -2.18 -7.56 -11.87
C ALA A 211 -1.58 -8.14 -10.57
N VAL A 212 -0.62 -9.07 -10.67
CA VAL A 212 0.10 -9.60 -9.50
C VAL A 212 0.79 -8.48 -8.73
N VAL A 213 1.54 -7.61 -9.41
CA VAL A 213 2.22 -6.48 -8.76
C VAL A 213 1.22 -5.53 -8.09
N ILE A 214 0.11 -5.21 -8.75
CA ILE A 214 -0.96 -4.36 -8.20
C ILE A 214 -1.58 -5.02 -6.96
N ILE A 215 -1.83 -6.33 -6.98
CA ILE A 215 -2.40 -7.06 -5.85
C ILE A 215 -1.43 -7.07 -4.65
N PHE A 216 -0.14 -7.28 -4.88
CA PHE A 216 0.87 -7.18 -3.81
C PHE A 216 1.03 -5.75 -3.30
N LEU A 217 0.95 -4.75 -4.17
CA LEU A 217 0.98 -3.33 -3.78
C LEU A 217 -0.25 -2.97 -2.95
N PHE A 218 -1.42 -3.47 -3.34
CA PHE A 218 -2.66 -3.33 -2.59
C PHE A 218 -2.53 -4.01 -1.22
N GLY A 219 -2.00 -5.24 -1.17
CA GLY A 219 -1.62 -5.90 0.07
C GLY A 219 -0.76 -4.99 0.95
N ALA A 220 0.34 -4.45 0.42
CA ALA A 220 1.24 -3.57 1.17
C ALA A 220 0.62 -2.24 1.63
N LEU A 221 -0.43 -1.76 0.96
CA LEU A 221 -1.13 -0.53 1.32
C LEU A 221 -2.13 -0.75 2.47
N PHE A 222 -2.80 -1.90 2.49
CA PHE A 222 -3.88 -2.20 3.44
C PHE A 222 -3.47 -3.15 4.57
N SER A 223 -2.39 -3.92 4.38
CA SER A 223 -1.76 -4.74 5.41
C SER A 223 -0.56 -4.00 6.00
N PRO A 224 -0.11 -4.37 7.21
CA PRO A 224 1.20 -3.96 7.68
C PRO A 224 2.30 -4.37 6.67
N PRO A 225 3.44 -3.66 6.62
CA PRO A 225 4.49 -3.86 5.62
C PRO A 225 5.33 -5.10 5.93
N ASP A 226 4.70 -6.23 6.26
CA ASP A 226 5.33 -7.52 6.50
C ASP A 226 5.00 -8.52 5.39
N PRO A 227 5.95 -9.39 4.99
CA PRO A 227 5.72 -10.34 3.91
C PRO A 227 4.59 -11.34 4.17
N PHE A 228 4.33 -11.71 5.43
CA PHE A 228 3.33 -12.73 5.75
C PHE A 228 1.91 -12.19 5.58
N THR A 229 1.58 -11.04 6.17
CA THR A 229 0.24 -10.46 6.01
C THR A 229 0.02 -9.94 4.60
N GLN A 230 1.07 -9.46 3.92
CA GLN A 230 0.99 -9.07 2.53
C GLN A 230 0.67 -10.28 1.63
N VAL A 231 1.35 -11.43 1.81
CA VAL A 231 1.03 -12.66 1.08
C VAL A 231 -0.36 -13.17 1.45
N MET A 232 -0.72 -13.13 2.73
CA MET A 232 -2.04 -13.54 3.20
C MET A 232 -3.15 -12.73 2.52
N TRP A 233 -2.97 -11.41 2.34
CA TRP A 233 -3.86 -10.56 1.54
C TRP A 233 -3.80 -10.86 0.05
N ALA A 234 -2.61 -11.06 -0.51
CA ALA A 234 -2.43 -11.23 -1.96
C ALA A 234 -3.05 -12.55 -2.47
N VAL A 235 -2.89 -13.66 -1.73
CA VAL A 235 -3.37 -14.99 -2.13
C VAL A 235 -4.86 -15.03 -2.52
N PRO A 236 -5.82 -14.57 -1.67
CA PRO A 236 -7.24 -14.58 -2.04
C PRO A 236 -7.54 -13.65 -3.22
N LEU A 237 -6.83 -12.53 -3.34
CA LEU A 237 -6.99 -11.60 -4.47
C LEU A 237 -6.45 -12.18 -5.79
N LEU A 238 -5.31 -12.87 -5.75
CA LEU A 238 -4.76 -13.60 -6.89
C LEU A 238 -5.70 -14.72 -7.34
N PHE A 239 -6.29 -15.44 -6.39
CA PHE A 239 -7.31 -16.43 -6.66
C PHE A 239 -8.52 -15.80 -7.36
N LEU A 240 -9.04 -14.68 -6.83
CA LEU A 240 -10.14 -13.93 -7.45
C LEU A 240 -9.76 -13.46 -8.87
N TYR A 241 -8.53 -13.00 -9.09
CA TYR A 241 -8.07 -12.59 -10.41
C TYR A 241 -8.03 -13.76 -11.40
N ALA A 242 -7.45 -14.90 -11.01
CA ALA A 242 -7.42 -16.10 -11.84
C ALA A 242 -8.83 -16.61 -12.18
N PHE A 243 -9.73 -16.59 -11.19
CA PHE A 243 -11.13 -16.92 -11.36
C PHE A 243 -11.84 -15.95 -12.32
N SER A 244 -11.56 -14.66 -12.20
CA SER A 244 -12.09 -13.61 -13.08
C SER A 244 -11.61 -13.79 -14.52
N LEU A 245 -10.34 -14.18 -14.70
CA LEU A 245 -9.74 -14.46 -15.99
C LEU A 245 -10.42 -15.66 -16.67
N PHE A 246 -10.70 -16.73 -15.91
CA PHE A 246 -11.47 -17.88 -16.40
C PHE A 246 -12.87 -17.48 -16.87
N LEU A 247 -13.62 -16.72 -16.06
CA LEU A 247 -14.97 -16.25 -16.42
C LEU A 247 -14.94 -15.34 -17.65
N ALA A 248 -13.98 -14.41 -17.73
CA ALA A 248 -13.81 -13.52 -18.88
C ALA A 248 -13.55 -14.29 -20.19
N ARG A 249 -12.80 -15.40 -20.13
CA ARG A 249 -12.57 -16.31 -21.25
C ARG A 249 -13.86 -16.99 -21.72
N THR A 250 -14.59 -17.59 -20.79
CA THR A 250 -15.85 -18.27 -21.11
C THR A 250 -16.86 -17.31 -21.71
N VAL A 251 -17.02 -16.13 -21.11
CA VAL A 251 -17.98 -15.13 -21.57
C VAL A 251 -17.62 -14.59 -22.97
N ALA A 252 -16.32 -14.41 -23.27
CA ALA A 252 -15.86 -14.05 -24.60
C ALA A 252 -16.19 -15.14 -25.63
N ALA A 253 -15.94 -16.41 -25.31
CA ALA A 253 -16.26 -17.53 -26.20
C ALA A 253 -17.77 -17.64 -26.46
N VAL A 254 -18.60 -17.47 -25.41
CA VAL A 254 -20.06 -17.46 -25.55
C VAL A 254 -20.52 -16.38 -26.49
N LYS A 255 -19.97 -15.16 -26.41
CA LYS A 255 -20.35 -14.08 -27.32
C LYS A 255 -20.06 -14.42 -28.79
N ARG A 256 -18.92 -15.09 -29.08
CA ARG A 256 -18.50 -15.42 -30.45
C ARG A 256 -19.29 -16.58 -31.08
N GLY A 257 -19.63 -17.62 -30.31
CA GLY A 257 -20.26 -18.84 -30.85
C GLY A 257 -21.72 -19.10 -30.43
N SER A 258 -22.41 -18.14 -29.80
CA SER A 258 -23.77 -18.37 -29.27
C SER A 258 -24.86 -18.63 -30.31
N ALA A 259 -24.60 -18.39 -31.60
CA ALA A 259 -25.58 -18.59 -32.67
C ALA A 259 -25.89 -20.09 -32.93
N ASP A 260 -24.88 -20.96 -32.77
CA ASP A 260 -24.97 -22.35 -33.20
C ASP A 260 -25.10 -23.36 -32.05
N VAL A 261 -24.79 -22.95 -30.81
CA VAL A 261 -24.75 -23.87 -29.66
C VAL A 261 -26.07 -23.89 -28.89
N ARG A 262 -26.74 -25.04 -28.95
CA ARG A 262 -27.92 -25.36 -28.12
C ARG A 262 -27.49 -25.66 -26.67
N LEU A 263 -27.39 -24.61 -25.84
CA LEU A 263 -27.01 -24.67 -24.41
C LEU A 263 -27.64 -25.83 -23.61
N ARG A 264 -28.92 -26.16 -23.88
CA ARG A 264 -29.63 -27.21 -23.16
C ARG A 264 -29.22 -28.63 -23.55
N SER A 265 -28.85 -28.88 -24.81
CA SER A 265 -28.38 -30.20 -25.23
C SER A 265 -26.96 -30.44 -24.74
N GLU A 266 -26.11 -29.42 -24.77
CA GLU A 266 -24.71 -29.53 -24.33
C GLU A 266 -24.61 -29.85 -22.83
N LEU A 267 -25.31 -29.10 -21.98
CA LEU A 267 -25.35 -29.35 -20.54
C LEU A 267 -25.96 -30.71 -20.18
N ARG A 268 -26.81 -31.25 -21.05
CA ARG A 268 -27.41 -32.58 -20.86
C ARG A 268 -26.48 -33.70 -21.33
N GLY A 269 -25.68 -33.46 -22.38
CA GLY A 269 -24.63 -34.36 -22.84
C GLY A 269 -23.49 -34.49 -21.82
N ASP A 270 -23.06 -33.37 -21.25
CA ASP A 270 -21.99 -33.30 -20.24
C ASP A 270 -22.51 -33.42 -18.80
N TRP A 271 -23.72 -33.94 -18.58
CA TRP A 271 -24.27 -34.13 -17.23
C TRP A 271 -23.36 -34.90 -16.27
N PRO A 272 -22.61 -35.95 -16.70
CA PRO A 272 -21.64 -36.63 -15.83
C PRO A 272 -20.53 -35.69 -15.32
N LEU A 273 -20.05 -34.76 -16.14
CA LEU A 273 -19.04 -33.77 -15.75
C LEU A 273 -19.63 -32.76 -14.75
N LEU A 274 -20.85 -32.31 -14.97
CA LEU A 274 -21.56 -31.38 -14.08
C LEU A 274 -21.85 -32.01 -12.72
N ALA A 275 -22.46 -33.20 -12.72
CA ALA A 275 -22.79 -33.92 -11.50
C ALA A 275 -21.52 -34.40 -10.78
N GLY A 276 -20.52 -34.88 -11.52
CA GLY A 276 -19.24 -35.33 -10.98
C GLY A 276 -18.45 -34.20 -10.32
N SER A 277 -18.35 -33.03 -10.97
CA SER A 277 -17.68 -31.85 -10.40
C SER A 277 -18.41 -31.31 -9.17
N ALA A 278 -19.74 -31.23 -9.21
CA ALA A 278 -20.55 -30.81 -8.05
C ALA A 278 -20.41 -31.80 -6.88
N LEU A 279 -20.49 -33.10 -7.14
CA LEU A 279 -20.34 -34.14 -6.12
C LEU A 279 -18.92 -34.14 -5.52
N THR A 280 -17.91 -33.97 -6.36
CA THR A 280 -16.51 -33.88 -5.91
C THR A 280 -16.30 -32.62 -5.07
N GLY A 281 -16.79 -31.47 -5.52
CA GLY A 281 -16.74 -30.22 -4.76
C GLY A 281 -17.44 -30.33 -3.41
N PHE A 282 -18.62 -30.98 -3.37
CA PHE A 282 -19.32 -31.28 -2.14
C PHE A 282 -18.49 -32.18 -1.21
N ALA A 283 -18.06 -33.34 -1.70
CA ALA A 283 -17.38 -34.37 -0.91
C ALA A 283 -16.04 -33.85 -0.36
N VAL A 284 -15.24 -33.18 -1.19
CA VAL A 284 -13.96 -32.59 -0.79
C VAL A 284 -14.17 -31.51 0.27
N THR A 285 -15.14 -30.61 0.07
CA THR A 285 -15.43 -29.54 1.05
C THR A 285 -15.93 -30.11 2.37
N TYR A 286 -16.87 -31.06 2.31
CA TYR A 286 -17.42 -31.73 3.48
C TYR A 286 -16.32 -32.47 4.25
N ALA A 287 -15.49 -33.26 3.56
CA ALA A 287 -14.37 -33.96 4.15
C ALA A 287 -13.33 -32.98 4.73
N ALA A 288 -12.97 -31.92 4.02
CA ALA A 288 -11.97 -30.95 4.49
C ALA A 288 -12.40 -30.27 5.80
N ILE A 289 -13.68 -29.93 5.93
CA ILE A 289 -14.20 -29.28 7.14
C ILE A 289 -14.36 -30.30 8.28
N THR A 290 -14.90 -31.49 8.01
CA THR A 290 -15.19 -32.51 9.05
C THR A 290 -13.95 -33.24 9.55
N LEU A 291 -12.97 -33.49 8.68
CA LEU A 291 -11.66 -34.05 9.05
C LEU A 291 -10.79 -33.02 9.77
N GLY A 292 -11.19 -31.74 9.77
CA GLY A 292 -10.44 -30.68 10.42
C GLY A 292 -9.12 -30.37 9.71
N VAL A 293 -9.14 -30.09 8.41
CA VAL A 293 -7.90 -29.77 7.66
C VAL A 293 -7.14 -28.60 8.29
N GLY A 294 -7.84 -27.61 8.85
CA GLY A 294 -7.19 -26.51 9.60
C GLY A 294 -6.44 -26.98 10.84
N THR A 295 -7.03 -27.89 11.63
CA THR A 295 -6.37 -28.45 12.83
C THR A 295 -5.23 -29.38 12.43
N TYR A 296 -5.42 -30.22 11.41
CA TYR A 296 -4.35 -31.05 10.86
C TYR A 296 -3.15 -30.23 10.39
N PHE A 297 -3.39 -29.11 9.69
CA PHE A 297 -2.33 -28.19 9.29
C PHE A 297 -1.59 -27.62 10.51
N ASN A 298 -2.33 -27.18 11.53
CA ASN A 298 -1.73 -26.60 12.74
C ASN A 298 -0.92 -27.61 13.56
N ASP A 299 -1.36 -28.86 13.63
CA ASP A 299 -0.79 -29.88 14.51
C ASP A 299 0.33 -30.68 13.83
N VAL A 300 0.27 -30.84 12.51
CA VAL A 300 1.20 -31.70 11.76
C VAL A 300 2.13 -30.90 10.86
N VAL A 301 1.58 -30.00 10.03
CA VAL A 301 2.37 -29.30 8.99
C VAL A 301 3.10 -28.10 9.55
N ARG A 302 2.42 -27.28 10.35
CA ARG A 302 2.95 -26.03 10.92
C ARG A 302 4.16 -26.24 11.83
N PRO A 303 4.25 -27.27 12.69
CA PRO A 303 5.42 -27.48 13.54
C PRO A 303 6.69 -27.86 12.76
N LEU A 304 6.53 -28.48 11.58
CA LEU A 304 7.63 -28.87 10.69
C LEU A 304 8.30 -27.65 10.02
N LEU A 305 7.61 -26.51 9.95
CA LEU A 305 8.16 -25.29 9.37
C LEU A 305 9.12 -24.58 10.36
N PRO A 306 10.22 -23.97 9.87
CA PRO A 306 11.14 -23.24 10.74
C PRO A 306 10.44 -22.04 11.40
N PRO A 307 10.77 -21.68 12.66
CA PRO A 307 10.03 -20.67 13.44
C PRO A 307 9.81 -19.33 12.73
N VAL A 308 10.79 -18.88 11.93
CA VAL A 308 10.72 -17.65 11.14
C VAL A 308 9.72 -17.74 9.97
N ALA A 309 9.46 -18.94 9.45
CA ALA A 309 8.56 -19.16 8.31
C ALA A 309 7.23 -19.83 8.70
N ARG A 310 6.95 -19.97 10.01
CA ARG A 310 5.69 -20.56 10.47
C ARG A 310 4.54 -19.60 10.18
N PRO A 311 3.57 -19.98 9.34
CA PRO A 311 2.38 -19.19 9.15
C PRO A 311 1.54 -19.18 10.44
N PRO A 312 0.59 -18.23 10.54
CA PRO A 312 -0.40 -18.22 11.62
C PRO A 312 -1.13 -19.55 11.74
N GLN A 313 -1.67 -19.78 12.94
CA GLN A 313 -2.64 -20.86 13.12
C GLN A 313 -3.83 -20.59 12.22
N VAL A 314 -4.27 -21.63 11.53
CA VAL A 314 -5.49 -21.59 10.74
C VAL A 314 -6.62 -21.99 11.67
N PRO A 315 -7.59 -21.12 11.99
CA PRO A 315 -8.72 -21.50 12.82
C PRO A 315 -9.44 -22.70 12.19
N PRO A 316 -10.06 -23.57 13.01
CA PRO A 316 -10.80 -24.72 12.48
C PRO A 316 -11.81 -24.26 11.43
N LEU A 317 -11.76 -24.83 10.23
CA LEU A 317 -12.66 -24.45 9.13
C LEU A 317 -14.14 -24.52 9.55
N LEU A 318 -14.46 -25.43 10.47
CA LEU A 318 -15.79 -25.58 11.04
C LEU A 318 -16.29 -24.31 11.75
N THR A 319 -15.44 -23.64 12.54
CA THR A 319 -15.86 -22.44 13.27
C THR A 319 -16.11 -21.28 12.31
N ALA A 320 -15.19 -21.05 11.35
CA ALA A 320 -15.34 -20.03 10.33
C ALA A 320 -16.65 -20.21 9.51
N VAL A 321 -16.96 -21.46 9.15
CA VAL A 321 -18.16 -21.81 8.39
C VAL A 321 -19.45 -21.64 9.22
N GLN A 322 -19.44 -21.97 10.51
CA GLN A 322 -20.58 -21.71 11.41
C GLN A 322 -20.91 -20.22 11.50
N TRP A 323 -19.90 -19.37 11.63
CA TRP A 323 -20.05 -17.92 11.65
C TRP A 323 -20.57 -17.37 10.33
N LEU A 324 -20.01 -17.82 9.21
CA LEU A 324 -20.40 -17.37 7.87
C LEU A 324 -21.89 -17.59 7.59
N TRP A 325 -22.42 -18.75 7.99
CA TRP A 325 -23.82 -19.12 7.75
C TRP A 325 -24.77 -18.77 8.89
N ALA A 326 -24.26 -18.39 10.05
CA ALA A 326 -25.02 -18.31 11.31
C ALA A 326 -25.81 -19.60 11.58
N LEU A 327 -25.23 -20.77 11.23
CA LEU A 327 -25.86 -22.08 11.36
C LEU A 327 -25.08 -23.00 12.32
N PRO A 328 -25.76 -23.94 13.00
CA PRO A 328 -25.08 -24.98 13.79
C PRO A 328 -24.17 -25.84 12.91
N GLY A 329 -23.07 -26.35 13.48
CA GLY A 329 -22.00 -27.07 12.79
C GLY A 329 -22.42 -27.94 11.60
N PRO A 330 -23.24 -28.99 11.80
CA PRO A 330 -23.62 -29.89 10.70
C PRO A 330 -24.32 -29.17 9.55
N ARG A 331 -25.17 -28.18 9.84
CA ARG A 331 -25.92 -27.43 8.81
C ARG A 331 -25.02 -26.43 8.09
N ALA A 332 -24.09 -25.80 8.80
CA ALA A 332 -23.13 -24.87 8.20
C ALA A 332 -22.17 -25.58 7.23
N VAL A 333 -21.70 -26.78 7.62
CA VAL A 333 -20.86 -27.62 6.75
C VAL A 333 -21.62 -28.00 5.48
N LEU A 334 -22.86 -28.48 5.61
CA LEU A 334 -23.70 -28.84 4.46
C LEU A 334 -23.98 -27.63 3.56
N ALA A 335 -24.29 -26.47 4.13
CA ALA A 335 -24.53 -25.25 3.36
C ALA A 335 -23.28 -24.83 2.56
N THR A 336 -22.10 -24.88 3.18
CA THR A 336 -20.84 -24.55 2.50
C THR A 336 -20.51 -25.56 1.42
N ALA A 337 -20.60 -26.86 1.71
CA ALA A 337 -20.37 -27.91 0.74
C ALA A 337 -21.35 -27.81 -0.44
N ALA A 338 -22.61 -27.46 -0.19
CA ALA A 338 -23.61 -27.24 -1.24
C ALA A 338 -23.29 -26.01 -2.11
N VAL A 339 -22.83 -24.90 -1.53
CA VAL A 339 -22.40 -23.73 -2.30
C VAL A 339 -21.18 -24.06 -3.15
N VAL A 340 -20.16 -24.71 -2.60
CA VAL A 340 -18.97 -25.11 -3.37
C VAL A 340 -19.35 -26.09 -4.48
N ALA A 341 -20.27 -27.02 -4.22
CA ALA A 341 -20.82 -27.92 -5.24
C ALA A 341 -21.53 -27.17 -6.37
N ALA A 342 -22.36 -26.18 -6.02
CA ALA A 342 -23.05 -25.34 -7.00
C ALA A 342 -22.07 -24.52 -7.84
N VAL A 343 -21.04 -23.94 -7.22
CA VAL A 343 -19.98 -23.21 -7.92
C VAL A 343 -19.18 -24.14 -8.82
N ALA A 344 -18.77 -25.32 -8.34
CA ALA A 344 -18.05 -26.31 -9.14
C ALA A 344 -18.87 -26.78 -10.34
N GLY A 345 -20.17 -27.05 -10.14
CA GLY A 345 -21.09 -27.39 -11.22
C GLY A 345 -21.28 -26.25 -12.23
N LEU A 346 -21.38 -24.99 -11.75
CA LEU A 346 -21.44 -23.80 -12.63
C LEU A 346 -20.15 -23.62 -13.43
N LEU A 347 -18.98 -23.87 -12.83
CA LEU A 347 -17.70 -23.80 -13.53
C LEU A 347 -17.55 -24.92 -14.55
N ALA A 348 -17.99 -26.12 -14.22
CA ALA A 348 -18.03 -27.23 -15.17
C ALA A 348 -18.99 -26.94 -16.32
N ALA A 349 -20.14 -26.30 -16.06
CA ALA A 349 -21.06 -25.84 -17.09
C ALA A 349 -20.46 -24.74 -17.97
N ALA A 350 -19.78 -23.78 -17.35
CA ALA A 350 -19.04 -22.75 -18.05
C ALA A 350 -17.94 -23.36 -18.94
N TYR A 351 -17.24 -24.38 -18.43
CA TYR A 351 -16.20 -25.10 -19.16
C TYR A 351 -16.77 -25.96 -20.29
N SER A 352 -17.86 -26.69 -20.08
CA SER A 352 -18.50 -27.52 -21.12
C SER A 352 -18.97 -26.66 -22.28
N VAL A 353 -19.63 -25.55 -21.95
CA VAL A 353 -20.07 -24.54 -22.93
C VAL A 353 -18.87 -23.92 -23.64
N TYR A 354 -17.82 -23.55 -22.90
CA TYR A 354 -16.59 -23.04 -23.51
C TYR A 354 -15.98 -24.06 -24.49
N ARG A 355 -15.85 -25.33 -24.08
CA ARG A 355 -15.28 -26.41 -24.88
C ARG A 355 -16.07 -26.62 -26.17
N SER A 356 -17.40 -26.69 -26.08
CA SER A 356 -18.27 -26.88 -27.24
C SER A 356 -18.18 -25.68 -28.20
N LEU A 357 -18.14 -24.46 -27.66
CA LEU A 357 -18.01 -23.24 -28.46
C LEU A 357 -16.65 -23.12 -29.12
N ASN A 358 -15.59 -23.62 -28.48
CA ASN A 358 -14.25 -23.60 -29.05
C ASN A 358 -14.08 -24.67 -30.13
N ALA A 359 -14.76 -25.82 -29.98
CA ALA A 359 -14.83 -26.86 -31.00
C ALA A 359 -15.60 -26.37 -32.25
N VAL A 360 -16.72 -25.66 -32.05
CA VAL A 360 -17.49 -25.05 -33.15
C VAL A 360 -16.78 -23.83 -33.74
N GLY A 361 -16.15 -23.01 -32.90
CA GLY A 361 -15.47 -21.77 -33.26
C GLY A 361 -14.13 -21.95 -33.98
N GLY A 362 -13.61 -23.18 -34.09
CA GLY A 362 -12.52 -23.52 -35.01
C GLY A 362 -12.86 -23.20 -36.48
N GLY A 363 -14.16 -23.10 -36.83
CA GLY A 363 -14.64 -22.65 -38.14
C GLY A 363 -15.13 -21.20 -38.22
N ALA A 364 -14.94 -20.39 -37.17
CA ALA A 364 -15.54 -19.04 -37.05
C ALA A 364 -14.54 -17.88 -37.17
N ALA A 365 -13.41 -18.05 -37.87
CA ALA A 365 -12.70 -16.87 -38.39
C ALA A 365 -13.49 -16.32 -39.61
N PRO A 366 -13.46 -15.00 -39.86
CA PRO A 366 -14.16 -14.42 -41.00
C PRO A 366 -13.72 -15.11 -42.29
N GLU A 367 -14.65 -15.43 -43.19
CA GLU A 367 -14.35 -16.07 -44.50
C GLU A 367 -13.32 -15.25 -45.29
N GLU A 368 -13.39 -13.91 -45.18
CA GLU A 368 -12.42 -12.97 -45.75
C GLU A 368 -10.97 -13.24 -45.32
N ALA A 369 -10.73 -13.70 -44.08
CA ALA A 369 -9.39 -13.96 -43.58
C ALA A 369 -8.78 -15.29 -44.07
N PHE A 370 -9.62 -16.23 -44.54
CA PHE A 370 -9.17 -17.49 -45.13
C PHE A 370 -9.14 -17.44 -46.66
N ALA A 371 -9.96 -16.59 -47.28
CA ALA A 371 -9.91 -16.34 -48.73
C ALA A 371 -8.60 -15.69 -49.17
N GLU A 372 -8.03 -14.81 -48.34
CA GLU A 372 -6.73 -14.16 -48.61
C GLU A 372 -5.50 -14.99 -48.17
N MET A 373 -5.71 -16.13 -47.52
CA MET A 373 -4.63 -16.96 -46.96
C MET A 373 -3.98 -17.81 -48.07
N GLU A 374 -2.66 -17.95 -48.07
CA GLU A 374 -1.99 -18.90 -48.97
C GLU A 374 -2.07 -20.34 -48.42
N GLU A 375 -2.15 -21.34 -49.30
CA GLU A 375 -2.25 -22.77 -48.95
C GLU A 375 -1.16 -23.19 -47.95
N GLU A 376 0.06 -22.66 -48.12
CA GLU A 376 1.21 -22.96 -47.25
C GLU A 376 0.98 -22.47 -45.81
N GLU A 377 0.33 -21.32 -45.62
CA GLU A 377 0.00 -20.76 -44.30
C GLU A 377 -1.11 -21.56 -43.61
N ALA A 378 -2.13 -22.01 -44.36
CA ALA A 378 -3.19 -22.85 -43.84
C ALA A 378 -2.69 -24.23 -43.38
N VAL A 379 -1.78 -24.83 -44.17
CA VAL A 379 -1.13 -26.11 -43.85
C VAL A 379 -0.21 -25.98 -42.64
N ASP A 380 0.54 -24.87 -42.52
CA ASP A 380 1.39 -24.61 -41.34
C ASP A 380 0.56 -24.42 -40.06
N LEU A 381 -0.56 -23.70 -40.13
CA LEU A 381 -1.49 -23.53 -39.00
C LEU A 381 -2.17 -24.85 -38.60
N ALA A 382 -2.57 -25.67 -39.57
CA ALA A 382 -3.12 -27.00 -39.34
C ALA A 382 -2.04 -27.95 -38.78
N GLY A 383 -0.79 -27.83 -39.25
CA GLY A 383 0.38 -28.55 -38.75
C GLY A 383 0.66 -28.21 -37.28
N GLY A 384 0.66 -26.93 -36.92
CA GLY A 384 0.78 -26.49 -35.53
C GLY A 384 -0.35 -27.01 -34.63
N ALA A 385 -1.59 -27.05 -35.14
CA ALA A 385 -2.71 -27.64 -34.42
C ALA A 385 -2.58 -29.18 -34.24
N MET A 386 -2.02 -29.88 -35.23
CA MET A 386 -1.68 -31.31 -35.13
C MET A 386 -0.57 -31.59 -34.11
N GLU A 387 0.46 -30.73 -34.05
CA GLU A 387 1.53 -30.82 -33.06
C GLU A 387 1.03 -30.58 -31.63
N ASP A 388 0.04 -29.69 -31.47
CA ASP A 388 -0.67 -29.46 -30.21
C ASP A 388 -1.67 -30.58 -29.85
N GLY A 389 -1.83 -31.59 -30.71
CA GLY A 389 -2.72 -32.75 -30.52
C GLY A 389 -4.20 -32.47 -30.76
N ASP A 390 -4.53 -31.35 -31.40
CA ASP A 390 -5.90 -30.88 -31.64
C ASP A 390 -6.35 -31.20 -33.07
N HIS A 391 -6.60 -32.49 -33.34
CA HIS A 391 -6.95 -33.00 -34.66
C HIS A 391 -8.24 -32.39 -35.24
N GLU A 392 -9.22 -32.08 -34.39
CA GLU A 392 -10.48 -31.44 -34.81
C GLU A 392 -10.23 -30.02 -35.31
N LYS A 393 -9.34 -29.28 -34.64
CA LYS A 393 -8.95 -27.92 -35.04
C LYS A 393 -8.14 -27.92 -36.34
N ALA A 394 -7.22 -28.86 -36.50
CA ALA A 394 -6.45 -29.00 -37.73
C ALA A 394 -7.35 -29.26 -38.94
N GLN A 395 -8.33 -30.15 -38.78
CA GLN A 395 -9.30 -30.45 -39.82
C GLN A 395 -10.21 -29.26 -40.12
N ALA A 396 -10.69 -28.56 -39.10
CA ALA A 396 -11.52 -27.36 -39.27
C ALA A 396 -10.80 -26.21 -40.00
N ILE A 397 -9.48 -26.06 -39.84
CA ILE A 397 -8.67 -25.06 -40.56
C ILE A 397 -8.64 -25.39 -42.06
N LEU A 398 -8.41 -26.65 -42.41
CA LEU A 398 -8.35 -27.11 -43.81
C LEU A 398 -9.73 -27.04 -44.48
N ASP A 399 -10.77 -27.54 -43.81
CA ASP A 399 -12.15 -27.51 -44.33
C ASP A 399 -12.61 -26.07 -44.62
N ARG A 400 -12.18 -25.08 -43.81
CA ARG A 400 -12.55 -23.66 -43.99
C ARG A 400 -11.74 -22.96 -45.06
N TYR A 401 -10.48 -23.32 -45.23
CA TYR A 401 -9.65 -22.86 -46.36
C TYR A 401 -10.22 -23.35 -47.69
N ASP A 402 -10.65 -24.61 -47.75
CA ASP A 402 -11.31 -25.19 -48.93
C ASP A 402 -12.63 -24.45 -49.23
N GLU A 403 -13.47 -24.18 -48.22
CA GLU A 403 -14.70 -23.39 -48.40
C GLU A 403 -14.45 -21.93 -48.86
N GLY A 404 -13.39 -21.29 -48.34
CA GLY A 404 -13.01 -19.92 -48.71
C GLY A 404 -12.45 -19.82 -50.13
N SER A 405 -11.59 -20.77 -50.53
CA SER A 405 -11.01 -20.85 -51.88
C SER A 405 -12.05 -21.22 -52.95
N GLU A 406 -13.04 -22.06 -52.62
CA GLU A 406 -14.17 -22.36 -53.51
C GLU A 406 -15.10 -21.14 -53.72
N ALA A 407 -15.29 -20.30 -52.69
CA ALA A 407 -16.06 -19.06 -52.79
C ALA A 407 -15.37 -18.02 -53.68
N ASP A 408 -14.04 -17.89 -53.59
CA ASP A 408 -13.24 -16.98 -54.42
C ASP A 408 -13.15 -17.47 -55.89
N ALA A 409 -13.09 -18.79 -56.10
CA ALA A 409 -13.18 -19.41 -57.42
C ALA A 409 -14.56 -19.25 -58.09
N ALA A 410 -15.63 -19.05 -57.30
CA ALA A 410 -16.98 -18.81 -57.80
C ALA A 410 -17.26 -17.34 -58.16
N ASP A 411 -16.52 -16.39 -57.57
CA ASP A 411 -16.63 -14.94 -57.86
C ASP A 411 -15.66 -14.49 -58.98
N GLY A 412 -14.68 -15.34 -59.35
CA GLY A 412 -13.64 -15.07 -60.36
C GLY A 412 -14.06 -15.14 -61.85
N THR A 413 -15.35 -15.26 -62.18
CA THR A 413 -15.84 -15.12 -63.57
C THR A 413 -16.63 -13.84 -63.75
N ASP A 414 -15.96 -12.69 -63.72
CA ASP A 414 -16.28 -11.51 -64.54
C ASP A 414 -15.27 -10.38 -64.24
N GLY A 415 -14.38 -10.05 -65.20
CA GLY A 415 -13.67 -8.76 -65.19
C GLY A 415 -12.18 -8.81 -65.53
N GLU A 416 -11.85 -8.64 -66.81
CA GLU A 416 -10.53 -8.21 -67.27
C GLU A 416 -10.14 -6.82 -66.70
N SER A 417 -8.93 -6.71 -66.13
CA SER A 417 -7.94 -5.60 -66.30
C SER A 417 -6.94 -5.69 -65.14
N GLY A 418 -5.65 -5.89 -65.37
CA GLY A 418 -4.75 -4.86 -65.88
C GLY A 418 -3.48 -4.87 -65.01
N SER A 419 -2.47 -5.58 -65.51
CA SER A 419 -1.07 -5.61 -65.06
C SER A 419 -0.50 -4.27 -64.58
N ALA A 420 0.22 -4.28 -63.44
CA ALA A 420 1.54 -3.68 -63.33
C ALA A 420 2.30 -4.21 -62.09
N SER A 421 3.41 -4.91 -62.35
CA SER A 421 4.40 -5.36 -61.40
C SER A 421 5.30 -4.21 -60.91
N ALA A 422 5.82 -4.33 -59.69
CA ALA A 422 7.13 -3.79 -59.34
C ALA A 422 7.75 -4.56 -58.17
N ALA A 423 8.90 -5.15 -58.46
CA ALA A 423 9.70 -5.97 -57.58
C ALA A 423 10.51 -5.16 -56.56
N ALA A 424 10.98 -5.88 -55.54
CA ALA A 424 11.91 -5.47 -54.50
C ALA A 424 13.26 -4.97 -55.04
N GLU A 425 13.92 -4.11 -54.25
CA GLU A 425 15.38 -4.02 -54.21
C GLU A 425 15.87 -3.64 -52.80
N GLU A 426 16.86 -4.40 -52.33
CA GLU A 426 17.64 -4.20 -51.10
C GLU A 426 18.59 -2.99 -51.20
N GLY A 427 18.97 -2.41 -50.06
CA GLY A 427 19.97 -1.34 -50.04
C GLY A 427 20.46 -0.91 -48.66
N SER A 428 21.48 -1.60 -48.18
CA SER A 428 22.33 -1.37 -47.00
C SER A 428 22.91 0.06 -46.84
N ALA A 429 23.21 0.39 -45.57
CA ALA A 429 24.41 1.09 -45.07
C ALA A 429 24.25 2.47 -44.38
N ALA A 430 24.44 2.42 -43.06
CA ALA A 430 25.47 3.13 -42.29
C ALA A 430 25.57 4.67 -42.26
N ALA A 431 25.43 5.16 -41.03
CA ALA A 431 26.39 5.98 -40.27
C ALA A 431 26.41 7.53 -40.39
N ALA A 432 26.38 8.11 -39.18
CA ALA A 432 27.11 9.28 -38.70
C ALA A 432 26.58 10.70 -39.00
N GLY A 433 26.20 11.39 -37.90
CA GLY A 433 27.10 12.42 -37.37
C GLY A 433 26.79 13.89 -37.68
N ALA A 434 26.20 14.53 -36.67
CA ALA A 434 26.65 15.81 -36.10
C ALA A 434 26.44 17.15 -36.85
N THR A 435 25.73 18.03 -36.13
CA THR A 435 26.02 19.46 -35.84
C THR A 435 25.77 20.54 -36.90
N GLY A 436 25.14 21.64 -36.44
CA GLY A 436 25.57 23.00 -36.84
C GLY A 436 24.49 24.01 -37.27
N ALA A 437 23.79 24.58 -36.29
CA ALA A 437 23.37 25.98 -36.13
C ALA A 437 23.26 26.99 -37.33
N ALA A 438 22.11 27.69 -37.32
CA ALA A 438 21.93 29.16 -37.26
C ALA A 438 21.42 29.96 -38.48
N ALA A 439 20.50 30.88 -38.13
CA ALA A 439 20.00 32.12 -38.79
C ALA A 439 19.04 31.95 -39.99
N GLY A 440 17.94 32.70 -40.13
CA GLY A 440 17.36 33.83 -39.39
C GLY A 440 16.15 34.41 -40.17
N ASP A 441 15.39 35.26 -39.49
CA ASP A 441 14.43 36.29 -39.96
C ASP A 441 12.92 36.01 -40.21
N GLU A 442 12.15 36.59 -39.27
CA GLU A 442 11.11 37.62 -39.42
C GLU A 442 9.74 37.32 -40.07
N ALA A 443 8.66 37.34 -39.25
CA ALA A 443 7.81 38.53 -38.98
C ALA A 443 6.32 38.20 -38.77
N GLY A 444 5.75 38.75 -37.68
CA GLY A 444 4.45 39.45 -37.74
C GLY A 444 3.25 38.86 -36.97
N GLY A 445 2.89 39.50 -35.84
CA GLY A 445 1.47 39.80 -35.56
C GLY A 445 0.90 39.59 -34.15
N GLY A 446 0.99 40.62 -33.30
CA GLY A 446 -0.19 41.20 -32.61
C GLY A 446 -0.68 40.58 -31.28
N GLY A 447 -0.68 41.39 -30.21
CA GLY A 447 -1.47 41.09 -28.99
C GLY A 447 -1.07 41.81 -27.70
N VAL A 448 -0.98 43.14 -27.72
CA VAL A 448 -0.74 44.00 -26.55
C VAL A 448 -1.93 43.91 -25.59
N PHE A 449 -1.87 43.09 -24.52
CA PHE A 449 -2.66 43.28 -23.28
C PHE A 449 -2.22 42.44 -22.07
N THR A 450 -0.97 41.97 -22.01
CA THR A 450 -0.44 41.19 -20.88
C THR A 450 0.92 41.72 -20.43
N ASN A 451 0.99 42.90 -19.80
CA ASN A 451 2.23 43.34 -19.13
C ASN A 451 2.02 44.47 -18.12
N THR A 452 1.30 44.18 -17.03
CA THR A 452 1.35 45.05 -15.83
C THR A 452 1.37 44.26 -14.52
N ALA A 453 1.16 42.93 -14.55
CA ALA A 453 1.32 42.07 -13.38
C ALA A 453 2.71 41.39 -13.29
N ALA A 454 3.42 41.25 -14.41
CA ALA A 454 4.73 40.59 -14.45
C ALA A 454 5.88 41.49 -13.96
N GLY A 455 5.83 42.80 -14.26
CA GLY A 455 6.92 43.73 -13.97
C GLY A 455 7.07 44.18 -12.50
N MET A 456 6.20 43.73 -11.59
CA MET A 456 6.30 44.06 -10.16
C MET A 456 6.71 42.85 -9.29
N ALA A 457 6.71 41.65 -9.87
CA ALA A 457 7.28 40.45 -9.26
C ALA A 457 8.78 40.29 -9.58
N ASP A 458 9.24 40.89 -10.68
CA ASP A 458 10.62 40.81 -11.17
C ASP A 458 11.62 41.59 -10.29
N ALA A 459 11.16 42.65 -9.62
CA ALA A 459 11.99 43.48 -8.73
C ALA A 459 12.32 42.82 -7.37
N PHE A 460 11.81 41.62 -7.09
CA PHE A 460 12.13 40.84 -5.89
C PHE A 460 12.95 39.57 -6.20
N THR A 461 13.44 39.42 -7.43
CA THR A 461 14.24 38.28 -7.89
C THR A 461 15.66 38.65 -8.36
N GLU A 462 16.09 39.89 -8.17
CA GLU A 462 17.44 40.38 -8.52
C GLU A 462 18.52 40.13 -7.45
N ASP A 463 18.38 39.10 -6.61
CA ASP A 463 19.55 38.48 -5.96
C ASP A 463 19.81 37.15 -6.70
N GLU A 464 20.80 37.20 -7.60
CA GLU A 464 21.20 36.17 -8.56
C GLU A 464 21.31 34.75 -7.97
N THR A 465 20.39 33.86 -8.36
CA THR A 465 20.68 32.45 -8.64
C THR A 465 20.07 32.14 -9.99
N THR A 466 20.88 31.95 -11.03
CA THR A 466 20.38 31.72 -12.39
C THR A 466 19.72 30.34 -12.50
N GLU A 467 18.70 30.19 -13.34
CA GLU A 467 18.05 28.90 -13.62
C GLU A 467 19.03 27.79 -14.06
N GLU A 468 20.17 28.17 -14.66
CA GLU A 468 21.29 27.27 -14.98
C GLU A 468 21.98 26.68 -13.73
N GLU A 469 22.03 27.41 -12.61
CA GLU A 469 22.63 26.97 -11.36
C GLU A 469 21.74 25.92 -10.66
N ILE A 470 20.41 26.11 -10.67
CA ILE A 470 19.44 25.14 -10.15
C ILE A 470 19.40 23.87 -11.02
N GLY A 471 19.50 24.03 -12.35
CA GLY A 471 19.63 22.91 -13.30
C GLY A 471 20.92 22.09 -13.11
N GLY A 472 22.03 22.75 -12.76
CA GLY A 472 23.30 22.12 -12.44
C GLY A 472 23.22 21.16 -11.25
N TYR A 473 22.56 21.57 -10.15
CA TYR A 473 22.38 20.69 -8.99
C TYR A 473 21.53 19.46 -9.28
N LEU A 474 20.51 19.57 -10.14
CA LEU A 474 19.70 18.43 -10.57
C LEU A 474 20.52 17.46 -11.44
N TYR A 475 21.36 17.97 -12.33
CA TYR A 475 22.27 17.18 -13.15
C TYR A 475 23.33 16.46 -12.29
N ASP A 476 23.89 17.15 -11.30
CA ASP A 476 24.85 16.58 -10.36
C ASP A 476 24.22 15.48 -9.49
N ALA A 477 22.98 15.70 -9.01
CA ALA A 477 22.23 14.68 -8.30
C ALA A 477 21.95 13.45 -9.18
N GLN A 478 21.58 13.64 -10.45
CA GLN A 478 21.35 12.55 -11.40
C GLN A 478 22.63 11.74 -11.66
N PHE A 479 23.78 12.40 -11.78
CA PHE A 479 25.07 11.74 -11.96
C PHE A 479 25.46 10.89 -10.75
N VAL A 480 25.32 11.41 -9.52
CA VAL A 480 25.53 10.64 -8.29
C VAL A 480 24.59 9.44 -8.22
N LEU A 481 23.31 9.63 -8.58
CA LEU A 481 22.32 8.55 -8.63
C LEU A 481 22.68 7.48 -9.67
N SER A 482 23.22 7.83 -10.84
CA SER A 482 23.67 6.84 -11.83
C SER A 482 24.85 6.00 -11.35
N SER A 483 25.78 6.61 -10.60
CA SER A 483 26.90 5.89 -9.97
C SER A 483 26.39 4.89 -8.93
N LEU A 484 25.45 5.32 -8.08
CA LEU A 484 24.80 4.48 -7.08
C LEU A 484 23.94 3.39 -7.73
N ALA A 485 23.26 3.67 -8.84
CA ALA A 485 22.43 2.70 -9.57
C ALA A 485 23.27 1.51 -10.05
N SER A 486 24.51 1.74 -10.52
CA SER A 486 25.43 0.65 -10.92
C SER A 486 25.83 -0.28 -9.77
N LYS A 487 25.75 0.19 -8.51
CA LYS A 487 26.07 -0.56 -7.28
C LYS A 487 24.85 -0.86 -6.41
N SER A 488 23.66 -0.51 -6.90
CA SER A 488 22.38 -0.62 -6.19
C SER A 488 22.13 -2.04 -5.70
N PHE A 489 22.48 -3.05 -6.49
CA PHE A 489 22.34 -4.45 -6.09
C PHE A 489 23.06 -4.78 -4.78
N ARG A 490 24.30 -4.30 -4.58
CA ARG A 490 25.07 -4.54 -3.34
C ARG A 490 24.51 -3.73 -2.17
N LEU A 491 24.12 -2.48 -2.43
CA LEU A 491 23.51 -1.60 -1.42
C LEU A 491 22.19 -2.19 -0.91
N ILE A 492 21.31 -2.59 -1.83
CA ILE A 492 20.04 -3.23 -1.52
C ILE A 492 20.27 -4.58 -0.85
N ALA A 493 21.24 -5.38 -1.28
CA ALA A 493 21.55 -6.65 -0.64
C ALA A 493 21.95 -6.48 0.83
N VAL A 494 22.85 -5.54 1.15
CA VAL A 494 23.24 -5.26 2.54
C VAL A 494 22.05 -4.72 3.34
N PHE A 495 21.28 -3.80 2.78
CA PHE A 495 20.07 -3.28 3.41
C PHE A 495 19.10 -4.42 3.77
N MET A 496 18.80 -5.29 2.80
CA MET A 496 17.86 -6.39 2.97
C MET A 496 18.37 -7.44 3.94
N ILE A 497 19.68 -7.75 3.95
CA ILE A 497 20.26 -8.70 4.91
C ILE A 497 20.13 -8.18 6.35
N VAL A 498 20.47 -6.91 6.57
CA VAL A 498 20.39 -6.29 7.90
C VAL A 498 18.95 -6.12 8.34
N LEU A 499 18.07 -5.68 7.43
CA LEU A 499 16.64 -5.56 7.70
C LEU A 499 16.05 -6.92 8.07
N ALA A 500 16.25 -7.94 7.23
CA ALA A 500 15.72 -9.28 7.48
C ALA A 500 16.28 -9.90 8.77
N GLY A 501 17.58 -9.76 9.02
CA GLY A 501 18.21 -10.25 10.25
C GLY A 501 17.71 -9.55 11.51
N THR A 502 17.59 -8.22 11.47
CA THR A 502 17.08 -7.43 12.60
C THR A 502 15.60 -7.72 12.85
N PHE A 503 14.78 -7.74 11.79
CA PHE A 503 13.37 -8.08 11.88
C PHE A 503 13.17 -9.50 12.42
N ALA A 504 13.88 -10.51 11.90
CA ALA A 504 13.77 -11.88 12.38
C ALA A 504 14.14 -12.01 13.86
N TRP A 505 15.17 -11.28 14.33
CA TRP A 505 15.54 -11.26 15.74
C TRP A 505 14.48 -10.60 16.62
N LEU A 506 13.91 -9.46 16.19
CA LEU A 506 12.82 -8.78 16.90
C LEU A 506 11.56 -9.65 16.98
N TYR A 507 11.15 -10.18 15.83
CA TYR A 507 9.96 -11.02 15.63
C TYR A 507 9.99 -12.32 16.45
N THR A 508 11.17 -12.95 16.58
CA THR A 508 11.33 -14.19 17.37
C THR A 508 11.40 -13.95 18.89
N GLY A 509 11.11 -12.74 19.37
CA GLY A 509 11.04 -12.38 20.78
C GLY A 509 12.21 -11.53 21.28
N GLY A 510 13.06 -11.01 20.39
CA GLY A 510 14.14 -10.08 20.77
C GLY A 510 13.61 -8.82 21.46
N ILE A 511 12.46 -8.32 21.03
CA ILE A 511 11.82 -7.15 21.65
C ILE A 511 11.36 -7.40 23.08
N GLY A 512 10.87 -8.61 23.38
CA GLY A 512 10.49 -9.02 24.74
C GLY A 512 11.70 -9.02 25.68
N ARG A 513 12.87 -9.49 25.21
CA ARG A 513 14.13 -9.42 25.97
C ARG A 513 14.58 -7.98 26.23
N LEU A 514 14.47 -7.10 25.23
CA LEU A 514 14.77 -5.68 25.38
C LEU A 514 13.83 -5.02 26.40
N LYS A 515 12.53 -5.32 26.33
CA LYS A 515 11.53 -4.86 27.29
C LYS A 515 11.91 -5.30 28.70
N GLN A 516 12.14 -6.58 28.95
CA GLN A 516 12.50 -7.10 30.27
C GLN A 516 13.76 -6.43 30.81
N THR A 517 14.83 -6.37 29.99
CA THR A 517 16.08 -5.72 30.37
C THR A 517 15.89 -4.24 30.71
N PHE A 518 14.99 -3.55 30.00
CA PHE A 518 14.67 -2.15 30.28
C PHE A 518 13.85 -2.00 31.58
N LEU A 519 12.84 -2.84 31.78
CA LEU A 519 11.98 -2.81 32.96
C LEU A 519 12.76 -3.07 34.25
N ASP A 520 13.71 -4.02 34.23
CA ASP A 520 14.59 -4.32 35.36
C ASP A 520 15.46 -3.14 35.80
N ARG A 521 15.57 -2.11 34.96
CA ARG A 521 16.38 -0.90 35.21
C ARG A 521 15.55 0.30 35.63
N LEU A 522 14.23 0.22 35.59
CA LEU A 522 13.38 1.28 36.11
C LEU A 522 13.42 1.26 37.65
N PRO A 523 13.52 2.42 38.32
CA PRO A 523 13.47 2.49 39.78
C PRO A 523 12.16 1.87 40.32
N THR A 524 12.24 1.17 41.45
CA THR A 524 11.09 0.46 42.05
C THR A 524 9.91 1.39 42.39
N ALA A 525 10.18 2.67 42.66
CA ALA A 525 9.18 3.72 42.84
C ALA A 525 8.30 3.97 41.59
N VAL A 526 8.80 3.66 40.39
CA VAL A 526 8.05 3.74 39.12
C VAL A 526 7.39 2.40 38.80
N LEU A 527 7.92 1.29 39.31
CA LEU A 527 7.38 -0.06 39.15
C LEU A 527 6.31 -0.41 40.19
N GLY A 528 6.06 0.46 41.18
CA GLY A 528 5.06 0.26 42.22
C GLY A 528 5.42 -0.81 43.25
N VAL A 529 6.67 -1.27 43.29
CA VAL A 529 7.15 -2.26 44.25
C VAL A 529 7.83 -1.52 45.41
N ASP A 530 7.16 -1.51 46.56
CA ASP A 530 7.64 -0.99 47.85
C ASP A 530 8.02 0.50 47.89
N GLY A 531 7.01 1.39 47.84
CA GLY A 531 7.13 2.74 48.39
C GLY A 531 6.34 2.82 49.69
N PRO A 532 6.85 3.42 50.79
CA PRO A 532 6.07 3.58 52.01
C PRO A 532 4.79 4.32 51.65
N LEU A 533 3.66 3.79 52.16
CA LEU A 533 2.39 4.49 52.17
C LEU A 533 2.69 5.93 52.55
N ILE A 534 2.39 6.87 51.66
CA ILE A 534 2.51 8.29 51.95
C ILE A 534 1.60 8.52 53.15
N GLU A 535 2.16 8.55 54.36
CA GLU A 535 1.44 9.05 55.51
C GLU A 535 1.11 10.51 55.18
N PRO A 536 -0.17 10.90 55.23
CA PRO A 536 -0.54 12.28 54.96
C PRO A 536 0.20 13.16 55.97
N SER A 537 1.06 14.05 55.46
CA SER A 537 1.78 15.02 56.26
C SER A 537 0.77 15.77 57.16
N PRO A 538 1.02 15.93 58.47
CA PRO A 538 0.07 16.56 59.39
C PRO A 538 -0.21 18.04 59.12
N LEU A 539 0.42 18.64 58.12
CA LEU A 539 0.46 20.09 57.93
C LEU A 539 -0.39 20.64 56.77
N THR A 540 -1.34 19.86 56.26
CA THR A 540 -2.43 20.39 55.40
C THR A 540 -3.78 20.23 56.09
N GLY A 541 -3.92 20.91 57.24
CA GLY A 541 -5.22 21.21 57.82
C GLY A 541 -5.93 22.25 56.96
N GLY A 542 -6.79 21.81 56.04
CA GLY A 542 -7.66 22.72 55.30
C GLY A 542 -8.19 22.14 54.00
N ILE A 543 -9.46 21.71 54.06
CA ILE A 543 -10.37 21.38 52.94
C ILE A 543 -10.26 19.93 52.41
N GLY A 544 -11.13 19.06 52.95
CA GLY A 544 -11.58 17.82 52.30
C GLY A 544 -10.94 16.53 52.81
N ALA A 545 -11.41 16.01 53.95
CA ALA A 545 -11.15 14.63 54.34
C ALA A 545 -11.76 13.67 53.30
N LEU A 546 -10.91 12.95 52.55
CA LEU A 546 -11.34 11.85 51.71
C LEU A 546 -11.86 10.72 52.60
N SER A 547 -13.01 10.13 52.23
CA SER A 547 -13.69 9.10 53.01
C SER A 547 -12.81 7.84 53.18
N PRO A 548 -12.99 7.05 54.26
CA PRO A 548 -12.23 5.82 54.48
C PRO A 548 -12.36 4.79 53.34
N GLU A 549 -13.42 4.84 52.55
CA GLU A 549 -13.61 4.01 51.35
C GLU A 549 -12.59 4.32 50.24
N PHE A 550 -12.07 5.55 50.17
CA PHE A 550 -11.02 5.93 49.21
C PHE A 550 -9.63 5.43 49.64
N VAL A 551 -9.40 5.23 50.94
CA VAL A 551 -8.13 4.71 51.49
C VAL A 551 -8.08 3.17 51.44
N VAL A 552 -9.24 2.50 51.46
CA VAL A 552 -9.32 1.02 51.33
C VAL A 552 -9.09 0.56 49.87
N ALA A 553 -9.32 1.43 48.87
CA ALA A 553 -8.98 1.13 47.48
C ALA A 553 -7.46 1.04 47.21
N THR A 554 -6.62 1.52 48.14
CA THR A 554 -5.15 1.46 48.05
C THR A 554 -4.50 0.32 48.84
N SER A 555 -5.28 -0.54 49.51
CA SER A 555 -4.74 -1.66 50.31
C SER A 555 -4.92 -3.05 49.69
N GLN A 556 -5.47 -3.15 48.47
CA GLN A 556 -5.40 -4.39 47.70
C GLN A 556 -4.12 -4.32 46.85
N GLY A 557 -3.24 -5.31 47.04
CA GLY A 557 -1.87 -5.35 46.52
C GLY A 557 -1.74 -4.75 45.13
N PHE A 558 -0.89 -3.72 45.05
CA PHE A 558 -0.50 -3.10 43.80
C PHE A 558 0.43 -4.08 43.07
N ASP A 559 -0.07 -4.68 42.00
CA ASP A 559 0.65 -5.68 41.20
C ASP A 559 1.85 -4.99 40.50
N PRO A 560 3.07 -5.58 40.43
CA PRO A 560 4.25 -4.99 39.78
C PRO A 560 4.14 -4.69 38.27
N GLY A 561 2.94 -4.76 37.70
CA GLY A 561 2.60 -4.56 36.28
C GLY A 561 2.43 -3.10 35.84
N LEU A 562 2.96 -2.11 36.57
CA LEU A 562 2.69 -0.68 36.29
C LEU A 562 3.19 -0.18 34.93
N VAL A 563 4.13 -0.88 34.30
CA VAL A 563 4.57 -0.58 32.93
C VAL A 563 3.91 -1.56 31.98
N ASP A 564 2.58 -1.43 31.88
CA ASP A 564 1.80 -2.15 30.88
C ASP A 564 2.03 -1.50 29.52
N ILE A 565 2.91 -2.12 28.71
CA ILE A 565 3.13 -1.70 27.32
C ILE A 565 2.05 -2.35 26.47
N VAL A 566 1.18 -1.50 25.93
CA VAL A 566 -0.04 -1.89 25.25
C VAL A 566 0.05 -1.64 23.75
N THR A 567 -0.62 -2.51 22.99
CA THR A 567 -0.86 -2.33 21.56
C THR A 567 -2.30 -1.84 21.35
N LEU A 568 -2.47 -0.60 20.88
CA LEU A 568 -3.81 -0.04 20.64
C LEU A 568 -4.39 -0.47 19.29
N HIS A 569 -3.54 -0.94 18.39
CA HIS A 569 -3.91 -1.46 17.08
C HIS A 569 -3.31 -2.86 16.88
N PRO A 570 -4.03 -3.84 16.27
CA PRO A 570 -3.52 -5.19 16.04
C PRO A 570 -2.14 -5.24 15.38
N VAL A 571 -1.92 -4.38 14.38
CA VAL A 571 -0.65 -4.31 13.63
C VAL A 571 0.48 -3.54 14.30
N GLU A 572 0.24 -2.90 15.44
CA GLU A 572 1.14 -1.88 15.98
C GLU A 572 2.53 -2.42 16.33
N ALA A 573 2.58 -3.59 16.99
CA ALA A 573 3.83 -4.24 17.37
C ALA A 573 4.67 -4.59 16.13
N LEU A 574 4.05 -5.25 15.14
CA LEU A 574 4.72 -5.68 13.93
C LEU A 574 5.25 -4.51 13.10
N VAL A 575 4.45 -3.45 12.94
CA VAL A 575 4.86 -2.21 12.26
C VAL A 575 6.04 -1.56 12.97
N PHE A 576 6.04 -1.56 14.30
CA PHE A 576 7.15 -1.03 15.08
C PHE A 576 8.45 -1.82 14.82
N GLU A 577 8.39 -3.15 14.86
CA GLU A 577 9.54 -4.01 14.55
C GLU A 577 10.13 -3.75 13.16
N ILE A 578 9.28 -3.61 12.14
CA ILE A 578 9.69 -3.33 10.75
C ILE A 578 10.33 -1.95 10.63
N LYS A 579 9.76 -0.94 11.30
CA LYS A 579 10.34 0.42 11.32
C LYS A 579 11.73 0.41 11.94
N VAL A 580 11.92 -0.28 13.06
CA VAL A 580 13.24 -0.43 13.70
C VAL A 580 14.20 -1.17 12.79
N ALA A 581 13.79 -2.29 12.18
CA ALA A 581 14.62 -3.05 11.24
C ALA A 581 14.99 -2.25 9.98
N THR A 582 14.07 -1.44 9.47
CA THR A 582 14.28 -0.54 8.33
C THR A 582 15.32 0.52 8.65
N ILE A 583 15.25 1.13 9.84
CA ILE A 583 16.27 2.09 10.29
C ILE A 583 17.62 1.40 10.46
N ALA A 584 17.67 0.21 11.06
CA ALA A 584 18.90 -0.55 11.20
C ALA A 584 19.53 -0.85 9.82
N GLY A 585 18.71 -1.28 8.85
CA GLY A 585 19.13 -1.47 7.46
C GLY A 585 19.69 -0.19 6.84
N ALA A 586 18.99 0.94 6.98
CA ALA A 586 19.41 2.23 6.44
C ALA A 586 20.73 2.73 7.06
N VAL A 587 20.88 2.59 8.39
CA VAL A 587 22.10 2.97 9.11
C VAL A 587 23.27 2.09 8.68
N ALA A 588 23.06 0.79 8.47
CA ALA A 588 24.10 -0.13 8.04
C ALA A 588 24.55 0.12 6.58
N THR A 589 23.66 0.61 5.71
CA THR A 589 24.02 0.90 4.31
C THR A 589 24.57 2.29 4.08
N LEU A 590 24.28 3.26 4.95
CA LEU A 590 24.73 4.65 4.81
C LEU A 590 26.26 4.78 4.58
N PRO A 591 27.15 4.07 5.33
CA PRO A 591 28.58 3.96 5.00
C PRO A 591 28.91 3.59 3.56
N LEU A 592 28.25 2.56 3.02
CA LEU A 592 28.49 2.03 1.68
C LEU A 592 27.99 3.01 0.62
N VAL A 593 26.85 3.65 0.87
CA VAL A 593 26.31 4.72 0.01
C VAL A 593 27.32 5.85 -0.11
N LEU A 594 27.85 6.34 1.03
CA LEU A 594 28.86 7.40 1.03
C LEU A 594 30.16 6.98 0.35
N TYR A 595 30.61 5.74 0.56
CA TYR A 595 31.81 5.21 -0.10
C TYR A 595 31.66 5.11 -1.62
N TYR A 596 30.51 4.63 -2.13
CA TYR A 596 30.26 4.51 -3.57
C TYR A 596 29.91 5.84 -4.23
N ALA A 597 29.29 6.77 -3.49
CA ALA A 597 29.04 8.12 -3.97
C ALA A 597 30.33 8.97 -4.02
N TRP A 598 31.36 8.63 -3.22
CA TRP A 598 32.57 9.44 -3.05
C TRP A 598 33.26 9.87 -4.35
N PRO A 599 33.51 9.00 -5.35
CA PRO A 599 34.16 9.42 -6.59
C PRO A 599 33.32 10.46 -7.34
N ALA A 600 32.01 10.24 -7.45
CA ALA A 600 31.10 11.17 -8.11
C ALA A 600 31.01 12.52 -7.38
N LEU A 601 31.07 12.51 -6.04
CA LEU A 601 31.11 13.73 -5.22
C LEU A 601 32.45 14.47 -5.34
N ALA A 602 33.56 13.75 -5.44
CA ALA A 602 34.90 14.33 -5.60
C ALA A 602 35.09 14.96 -6.98
N ASP A 603 34.60 14.32 -8.05
CA ASP A 603 34.65 14.84 -9.42
C ASP A 603 33.90 16.17 -9.58
N ARG A 604 32.92 16.44 -8.70
CA ARG A 604 32.11 17.66 -8.67
C ARG A 604 32.59 18.69 -7.66
N SER A 605 33.76 18.50 -7.05
CA SER A 605 34.29 19.35 -5.98
C SER A 605 33.38 19.51 -4.74
N ALA A 606 32.34 18.68 -4.61
CA ALA A 606 31.42 18.70 -3.47
C ALA A 606 32.07 18.13 -2.19
N VAL A 607 33.10 17.30 -2.36
CA VAL A 607 33.86 16.67 -1.27
C VAL A 607 35.34 16.69 -1.60
N SER A 608 36.18 17.07 -0.63
CA SER A 608 37.64 16.99 -0.73
C SER A 608 38.21 15.87 0.16
N GLY A 609 39.42 15.39 -0.16
CA GLY A 609 40.16 14.44 0.69
C GLY A 609 40.12 12.98 0.24
N ASP A 610 40.75 12.11 1.04
CA ASP A 610 40.90 10.68 0.73
C ASP A 610 39.61 9.90 1.05
N ARG A 611 39.16 9.07 0.09
CA ARG A 611 38.05 8.12 0.26
C ARG A 611 38.28 7.15 1.42
N GLY A 612 39.53 6.88 1.79
CA GLY A 612 39.90 6.04 2.94
C GLY A 612 39.32 6.53 4.28
N VAL A 613 39.03 7.84 4.37
CA VAL A 613 38.38 8.46 5.53
C VAL A 613 36.99 7.88 5.78
N VAL A 614 36.26 7.49 4.72
CA VAL A 614 34.91 6.93 4.86
C VAL A 614 34.92 5.63 5.66
N PHE A 615 35.92 4.77 5.47
CA PHE A 615 36.01 3.52 6.23
C PHE A 615 36.27 3.79 7.71
N THR A 616 37.26 4.64 8.03
CA THR A 616 37.57 5.02 9.41
C THR A 616 36.39 5.74 10.07
N TRP A 617 35.72 6.63 9.32
CA TRP A 617 34.51 7.32 9.76
C TRP A 617 33.38 6.35 10.06
N SER A 618 33.17 5.35 9.21
CA SER A 618 32.11 4.34 9.39
C SER A 618 32.35 3.51 10.64
N VAL A 619 33.58 3.01 10.84
CA VAL A 619 33.94 2.22 12.02
C VAL A 619 33.82 3.05 13.29
N THR A 620 34.35 4.27 13.29
CA THR A 620 34.33 5.14 14.49
C THR A 620 32.92 5.61 14.81
N THR A 621 32.12 5.95 13.80
CA THR A 621 30.71 6.30 13.96
C THR A 621 29.89 5.13 14.46
N ALA A 622 30.12 3.91 13.97
CA ALA A 622 29.47 2.71 14.49
C ALA A 622 29.83 2.46 15.96
N ILE A 623 31.10 2.61 16.35
CA ILE A 623 31.53 2.49 17.75
C ILE A 623 30.86 3.56 18.62
N ALA A 624 30.87 4.83 18.19
CA ALA A 624 30.25 5.94 18.90
C ALA A 624 28.73 5.75 19.03
N LEU A 625 28.07 5.29 17.96
CA LEU A 625 26.65 4.98 17.93
C LEU A 625 26.32 3.85 18.91
N ILE A 626 27.08 2.75 18.91
CA ILE A 626 26.87 1.62 19.83
C ILE A 626 27.12 2.05 21.28
N ALA A 627 28.24 2.69 21.56
CA ALA A 627 28.60 3.13 22.90
C ALA A 627 27.61 4.15 23.46
N GLY A 628 27.23 5.14 22.65
CA GLY A 628 26.25 6.16 23.03
C GLY A 628 24.82 5.60 23.11
N SER A 629 24.44 4.63 22.27
CA SER A 629 23.15 3.94 22.39
C SER A 629 23.09 3.07 23.64
N LEU A 630 24.20 2.41 24.00
CA LEU A 630 24.31 1.63 25.23
C LEU A 630 24.22 2.53 26.46
N PHE A 631 24.93 3.67 26.48
CA PHE A 631 24.80 4.67 27.54
C PHE A 631 23.38 5.24 27.60
N GLY A 632 22.79 5.54 26.44
CA GLY A 632 21.42 5.98 26.31
C GLY A 632 20.43 4.95 26.90
N PHE A 633 20.59 3.67 26.57
CA PHE A 633 19.71 2.59 27.04
C PHE A 633 19.87 2.30 28.53
N LEU A 634 21.11 2.31 29.03
CA LEU A 634 21.40 1.94 30.42
C LEU A 634 21.16 3.08 31.41
N VAL A 635 21.32 4.33 30.98
CA VAL A 635 21.31 5.50 31.89
C VAL A 635 20.26 6.53 31.48
N VAL A 636 20.30 7.01 30.24
CA VAL A 636 19.46 8.17 29.84
C VAL A 636 17.98 7.80 29.77
N ALA A 637 17.63 6.72 29.07
CA ALA A 637 16.25 6.30 28.84
C ALA A 637 15.52 5.99 30.17
N PRO A 638 16.07 5.17 31.10
CA PRO A 638 15.42 4.92 32.38
C PRO A 638 15.26 6.20 33.21
N THR A 639 16.23 7.11 33.18
CA THR A 639 16.18 8.38 33.92
C THR A 639 15.09 9.31 33.36
N VAL A 640 15.05 9.52 32.04
CA VAL A 640 14.06 10.41 31.42
C VAL A 640 12.65 9.85 31.63
N ILE A 641 12.45 8.56 31.40
CA ILE A 641 11.13 7.91 31.53
C ILE A 641 10.67 7.93 32.99
N SER A 642 11.56 7.66 33.95
CA SER A 642 11.20 7.72 35.37
C SER A 642 10.81 9.12 35.83
N LEU A 643 11.44 10.18 35.31
CA LEU A 643 11.05 11.57 35.61
C LEU A 643 9.64 11.90 35.12
N VAL A 644 9.31 11.51 33.88
CA VAL A 644 7.98 11.72 33.30
C VAL A 644 6.93 10.89 34.03
N ALA A 645 7.25 9.62 34.33
CA ALA A 645 6.34 8.73 35.04
C ALA A 645 6.07 9.22 36.48
N ALA A 646 7.10 9.64 37.20
CA ALA A 646 6.97 10.18 38.55
C ALA A 646 6.07 11.42 38.57
N ASP A 647 6.20 12.29 37.56
CA ASP A 647 5.33 13.46 37.46
C ASP A 647 3.85 13.08 37.25
N ALA A 648 3.59 12.12 36.37
CA ALA A 648 2.24 11.65 36.12
C ALA A 648 1.60 10.99 37.36
N ILE A 649 2.35 10.14 38.06
CA ILE A 649 1.90 9.49 39.29
C ILE A 649 1.61 10.53 40.39
N ARG A 650 2.46 11.56 40.54
CA ARG A 650 2.24 12.65 41.51
C ARG A 650 0.91 13.38 41.32
N HIS A 651 0.40 13.42 40.09
CA HIS A 651 -0.88 14.05 39.77
C HIS A 651 -2.06 13.05 39.72
N GLY A 652 -1.87 11.84 40.27
CA GLY A 652 -2.92 10.83 40.35
C GLY A 652 -3.31 10.21 39.00
N MET A 653 -2.45 10.30 37.99
CA MET A 653 -2.72 9.74 36.66
C MET A 653 -2.31 8.26 36.60
N VAL A 654 -3.14 7.44 35.95
CA VAL A 654 -2.81 6.04 35.61
C VAL A 654 -2.03 6.02 34.30
N ILE A 655 -0.88 5.35 34.29
CA ILE A 655 0.01 5.32 33.13
C ILE A 655 -0.17 4.00 32.37
N LYS A 656 -0.48 4.10 31.07
CA LYS A 656 -0.39 2.99 30.11
C LYS A 656 0.48 3.41 28.95
N TYR A 657 1.47 2.58 28.59
CA TYR A 657 2.45 2.94 27.57
C TYR A 657 2.06 2.33 26.22
N GLN A 658 1.68 3.14 25.25
CA GLN A 658 1.46 2.66 23.89
C GLN A 658 2.80 2.31 23.22
N ILE A 659 2.95 1.13 22.62
CA ILE A 659 4.22 0.68 22.02
C ILE A 659 4.77 1.65 20.97
N ASN A 660 3.96 2.23 20.08
CA ASN A 660 4.49 3.16 19.09
C ASN A 660 5.05 4.42 19.76
N GLY A 661 4.35 4.99 20.75
CA GLY A 661 4.83 6.19 21.46
C GLY A 661 6.03 5.91 22.36
N PHE A 662 5.89 4.91 23.24
CA PHE A 662 6.92 4.52 24.19
C PHE A 662 8.18 3.98 23.49
N GLY A 663 8.00 3.14 22.46
CA GLY A 663 9.09 2.60 21.66
C GLY A 663 9.91 3.70 20.99
N TRP A 664 9.28 4.74 20.42
CA TRP A 664 10.01 5.88 19.87
C TRP A 664 10.67 6.74 20.93
N LEU A 665 10.07 6.89 22.11
CA LEU A 665 10.71 7.59 23.23
C LEU A 665 11.99 6.86 23.68
N VAL A 666 11.92 5.54 23.85
CA VAL A 666 13.08 4.70 24.15
C VAL A 666 14.09 4.80 23.00
N PHE A 667 13.66 4.64 21.75
CA PHE A 667 14.55 4.75 20.59
C PHE A 667 15.27 6.11 20.52
N ALA A 668 14.55 7.22 20.74
CA ALA A 668 15.12 8.56 20.73
C ALA A 668 16.11 8.78 21.89
N THR A 669 15.81 8.28 23.09
CA THR A 669 16.69 8.39 24.27
C THR A 669 17.86 7.40 24.25
N THR A 670 17.87 6.45 23.31
CA THR A 670 18.95 5.48 23.12
C THR A 670 19.75 5.77 21.86
N VAL A 671 19.21 5.42 20.69
CA VAL A 671 19.84 5.65 19.39
C VAL A 671 20.09 7.12 19.14
N GLY A 672 19.20 8.01 19.57
CA GLY A 672 19.43 9.46 19.48
C GLY A 672 20.66 9.90 20.26
N VAL A 673 20.88 9.39 21.47
CA VAL A 673 22.11 9.67 22.25
C VAL A 673 23.36 9.12 21.55
N GLY A 674 23.27 7.94 20.94
CA GLY A 674 24.32 7.40 20.07
C GLY A 674 24.65 8.32 18.89
N LEU A 675 23.63 8.83 18.19
CA LEU A 675 23.80 9.78 17.10
C LEU A 675 24.43 11.10 17.56
N LEU A 676 24.07 11.60 18.75
CA LEU A 676 24.71 12.78 19.33
C LEU A 676 26.20 12.57 19.57
N GLY A 677 26.61 11.39 20.07
CA GLY A 677 28.02 11.04 20.24
C GLY A 677 28.79 10.88 18.92
N ALA A 678 28.09 10.53 17.84
CA ALA A 678 28.67 10.42 16.50
C ALA A 678 29.01 11.80 15.89
N ILE A 679 28.33 12.88 16.28
CA ILE A 679 28.54 14.22 15.70
C ILE A 679 29.98 14.72 15.96
N PRO A 680 30.48 14.83 17.21
CA PRO A 680 31.87 15.24 17.45
C PRO A 680 32.90 14.33 16.78
N SER A 681 32.65 13.01 16.80
CA SER A 681 33.51 12.01 16.18
C SER A 681 33.64 12.22 14.67
N THR A 682 32.50 12.51 14.01
CA THR A 682 32.43 12.83 12.58
C THR A 682 33.18 14.12 12.25
N MET A 683 32.96 15.18 13.04
CA MET A 683 33.63 16.47 12.84
C MET A 683 35.16 16.34 12.92
N LEU A 684 35.66 15.59 13.91
CA LEU A 684 37.09 15.36 14.08
C LEU A 684 37.71 14.58 12.91
N LEU A 685 37.03 13.54 12.44
CA LEU A 685 37.51 12.73 11.32
C LEU A 685 37.43 13.46 9.98
N PHE A 686 36.38 14.24 9.76
CA PHE A 686 36.27 15.07 8.54
C PHE A 686 37.35 16.15 8.51
N HIS A 687 37.70 16.73 9.66
CA HIS A 687 38.83 17.63 9.77
C HIS A 687 40.16 16.94 9.49
N ARG A 688 40.41 15.78 10.12
CA ARG A 688 41.63 14.99 9.92
C ARG A 688 41.77 14.49 8.48
N GLY A 689 40.67 14.14 7.84
CA GLY A 689 40.58 13.61 6.49
C GLY A 689 40.67 14.66 5.38
N GLY A 690 40.73 15.95 5.72
CA GLY A 690 40.74 17.04 4.76
C GLY A 690 39.40 17.25 4.03
N VAL A 691 38.31 16.76 4.61
CA VAL A 691 36.96 16.87 4.03
C VAL A 691 36.33 18.22 4.35
N VAL A 692 36.30 18.58 5.65
CA VAL A 692 35.79 19.87 6.11
C VAL A 692 36.72 20.41 7.19
N GLY A 693 37.24 21.61 7.00
CA GLY A 693 38.15 22.26 7.94
C GLY A 693 37.46 22.79 9.20
N TYR A 694 38.21 22.91 10.30
CA TYR A 694 37.74 23.51 11.55
C TYR A 694 37.22 24.95 11.35
N SER A 695 37.91 25.76 10.53
CA SER A 695 37.49 27.13 10.21
C SER A 695 36.09 27.15 9.59
N ILE A 696 35.85 26.32 8.57
CA ILE A 696 34.57 26.23 7.88
C ILE A 696 33.45 25.83 8.85
N MET A 697 33.67 24.81 9.68
CA MET A 697 32.68 24.39 10.68
C MET A 697 32.39 25.49 11.71
N ARG A 698 33.44 26.18 12.17
CA ARG A 698 33.31 27.27 13.14
C ARG A 698 32.61 28.47 12.55
N ASP A 699 32.90 28.85 11.30
CA ASP A 699 32.32 30.04 10.67
C ASP A 699 30.86 29.79 10.28
N ARG A 700 30.51 28.56 9.86
CA ARG A 700 29.16 28.17 9.42
C ARG A 700 28.25 27.58 10.52
N TRP A 701 28.58 27.79 11.79
CA TRP A 701 27.84 27.20 12.91
C TRP A 701 26.38 27.71 13.00
N ARG A 702 26.12 28.93 12.51
CA ARG A 702 24.78 29.53 12.51
C ARG A 702 23.88 28.86 11.48
N GLU A 703 24.40 28.63 10.29
CA GLU A 703 23.74 27.96 9.18
C GLU A 703 23.41 26.52 9.56
N PHE A 704 24.36 25.82 10.21
CA PHE A 704 24.11 24.50 10.76
C PHE A 704 22.97 24.53 11.79
N THR A 705 22.98 25.49 12.72
CA THR A 705 21.95 25.63 13.74
C THR A 705 20.57 25.85 13.11
N VAL A 706 20.44 26.79 12.17
CA VAL A 706 19.20 27.06 11.45
C VAL A 706 18.74 25.83 10.67
N ALA A 707 19.66 25.14 9.98
CA ALA A 707 19.34 23.91 9.25
C ALA A 707 18.82 22.80 10.17
N VAL A 708 19.44 22.60 11.34
CA VAL A 708 18.99 21.61 12.33
C VAL A 708 17.60 21.97 12.87
N PHE A 709 17.33 23.24 13.16
CA PHE A 709 16.01 23.69 13.59
C PHE A 709 14.95 23.56 12.49
N ALA A 710 15.29 23.86 11.24
CA ALA A 710 14.41 23.69 10.09
C ALA A 710 14.08 22.21 9.85
N LEU A 711 15.09 21.33 9.89
CA LEU A 711 14.90 19.89 9.79
C LEU A 711 14.07 19.37 10.97
N ALA A 712 14.35 19.81 12.20
CA ALA A 712 13.55 19.43 13.36
C ALA A 712 12.10 19.92 13.23
N ALA A 713 11.84 21.10 12.69
CA ALA A 713 10.49 21.58 12.44
C ALA A 713 9.75 20.71 11.39
N LEU A 714 10.47 20.25 10.36
CA LEU A 714 9.91 19.43 9.29
C LEU A 714 9.63 17.99 9.72
N PHE A 715 10.49 17.41 10.56
CA PHE A 715 10.39 16.01 10.99
C PHE A 715 9.73 15.81 12.36
N SER A 716 9.54 16.86 13.17
CA SER A 716 8.96 16.74 14.51
C SER A 716 7.42 16.83 14.47
N PRO A 717 6.67 15.81 14.96
CA PRO A 717 5.24 15.73 14.65
C PRO A 717 4.31 16.73 15.34
N ARG A 718 4.70 17.46 16.41
CA ARG A 718 3.75 18.26 17.21
C ARG A 718 4.38 19.45 17.95
N GLY A 719 4.36 20.62 17.32
CA GLY A 719 4.57 21.91 17.97
C GLY A 719 6.03 22.30 18.23
N MET A 720 6.23 23.55 18.66
CA MET A 720 7.57 24.13 18.86
C MET A 720 8.39 23.36 19.91
N PHE A 721 7.75 22.84 20.96
CA PHE A 721 8.44 22.15 22.05
C PHE A 721 9.22 20.90 21.58
N THR A 722 8.59 20.04 20.77
CA THR A 722 9.25 18.82 20.27
C THR A 722 10.33 19.13 19.24
N MET A 723 10.20 20.25 18.51
CA MET A 723 11.25 20.79 17.65
C MET A 723 12.48 21.21 18.48
N PHE A 724 12.30 22.00 19.55
CA PHE A 724 13.40 22.40 20.44
C PHE A 724 14.07 21.21 21.13
N LEU A 725 13.26 20.26 21.60
CA LEU A 725 13.75 19.07 22.29
C LEU A 725 14.66 18.21 21.40
N LEU A 726 14.41 18.18 20.08
CA LEU A 726 15.23 17.45 19.12
C LEU A 726 16.44 18.26 18.64
N ALA A 727 16.26 19.56 18.36
CA ALA A 727 17.30 20.41 17.79
C ALA A 727 18.39 20.80 18.80
N LEU A 728 18.03 21.15 20.05
CA LEU A 728 18.99 21.65 21.04
C LEU A 728 20.11 20.65 21.36
N PRO A 729 19.83 19.36 21.60
CA PRO A 729 20.90 18.38 21.83
C PRO A 729 21.86 18.24 20.66
N ILE A 730 21.36 18.31 19.42
CA ILE A 730 22.18 18.21 18.20
C ILE A 730 23.10 19.43 18.07
N VAL A 731 22.57 20.63 18.29
CA VAL A 731 23.35 21.88 18.27
C VAL A 731 24.39 21.89 19.39
N ALA A 732 24.03 21.41 20.59
CA ALA A 732 24.96 21.27 21.70
C ALA A 732 26.10 20.28 21.38
N ALA A 733 25.78 19.13 20.79
CA ALA A 733 26.78 18.14 20.35
C ALA A 733 27.72 18.71 19.29
N TYR A 734 27.20 19.52 18.34
CA TYR A 734 28.03 20.24 17.37
C TYR A 734 28.97 21.25 18.05
N GLY A 735 28.47 22.00 19.03
CA GLY A 735 29.27 22.90 19.85
C GLY A 735 30.39 22.19 20.62
N VAL A 736 30.11 21.02 21.20
CA VAL A 736 31.13 20.15 21.82
C VAL A 736 32.18 19.72 20.78
N GLY A 737 31.75 19.36 19.57
CA GLY A 737 32.64 19.04 18.45
C GLY A 737 33.57 20.20 18.07
N LEU A 738 33.04 21.43 18.00
CA LEU A 738 33.86 22.63 17.79
C LEU A 738 34.87 22.86 18.92
N GLY A 739 34.47 22.63 20.18
CA GLY A 739 35.37 22.74 21.34
C GLY A 739 36.51 21.71 21.30
N LEU A 740 36.21 20.47 20.95
CA LEU A 740 37.21 19.41 20.78
C LEU A 740 38.16 19.71 19.63
N LEU A 741 37.65 20.20 18.50
CA LEU A 741 38.48 20.64 17.38
C LEU A 741 39.34 21.85 17.74
N TRP A 742 38.82 22.80 18.52
CA TRP A 742 39.60 23.94 19.02
C TRP A 742 40.78 23.47 19.87
N LEU A 743 40.56 22.51 20.78
CA LEU A 743 41.63 21.88 21.58
C LEU A 743 42.63 21.14 20.71
N TYR A 744 42.15 20.34 19.75
CA TYR A 744 42.99 19.56 18.84
C TYR A 744 43.86 20.43 17.92
N THR A 745 43.30 21.53 17.40
CA THR A 745 43.98 22.44 16.46
C THR A 745 44.72 23.60 17.15
N LEU A 746 44.67 23.69 18.49
CA LEU A 746 45.15 24.84 19.29
C LEU A 746 44.60 26.17 18.76
N GLY A 747 43.28 26.23 18.57
CA GLY A 747 42.61 27.40 18.02
C GLY A 747 42.91 27.65 16.55
N GLY A 748 43.03 26.59 15.75
CA GLY A 748 43.29 26.67 14.31
C GLY A 748 44.75 26.91 13.91
N ARG A 749 45.70 26.93 14.87
CA ARG A 749 47.13 27.16 14.60
C ARG A 749 47.84 25.92 14.03
N ARG A 750 47.26 24.73 14.18
CA ARG A 750 47.77 23.45 13.66
C ARG A 750 46.79 22.86 12.63
N THR A 751 46.57 23.54 11.52
CA THR A 751 45.89 22.96 10.36
C THR A 751 46.87 22.11 9.56
N PRO A 752 46.55 20.85 9.22
CA PRO A 752 47.34 20.10 8.26
C PRO A 752 47.35 20.85 6.93
N ARG A 753 48.54 21.09 6.36
CA ARG A 753 48.67 21.69 5.03
C ARG A 753 48.00 20.76 4.01
N THR A 754 47.01 21.27 3.29
CA THR A 754 46.40 20.57 2.16
C THR A 754 47.47 20.35 1.09
N ALA A 755 47.73 19.11 0.71
CA ALA A 755 48.59 18.81 -0.42
C ALA A 755 47.93 19.37 -1.70
N GLY A 756 48.46 20.49 -2.22
CA GLY A 756 47.94 21.12 -3.43
C GLY A 756 47.92 22.65 -3.45
N GLN A 757 48.16 23.35 -2.33
CA GLN A 757 48.39 24.80 -2.39
C GLN A 757 49.73 25.08 -3.08
N ARG A 758 49.67 25.60 -4.32
CA ARG A 758 50.84 26.22 -4.96
C ARG A 758 51.31 27.35 -4.04
N ALA A 759 52.62 27.40 -3.80
CA ALA A 759 53.25 28.54 -3.16
C ALA A 759 53.13 29.73 -4.14
N ASP A 760 52.51 30.81 -3.68
CA ASP A 760 52.69 32.14 -4.28
C ASP A 760 54.10 32.66 -4.02
#